data_AF-A0A0G1QIA2-F1
#
_entry.id   AF-A0A0G1QIA2-F1
#
_cell.length_a   1.000
_cell.length_b   1.000
_cell.length_c   1.000
_cell.angle_alpha   90.00
_cell.angle_beta   90.00
_cell.angle_gamma   90.00
#
_symmetry.space_group_name_H-M   'P 1'
#
loop_
_entity.id
_entity.type
_entity.pdbx_description
1 polymer ?
#
loop_
_entity_poly.entity_id
_entity_poly.type
_entity_poly.pdbx_seq_one_letter_code
_entity_poly.pdbx_strand_id
1 'polypeptide(L)'
;MTKKPLKISSTTRQLLALFRRSLTYKLWRAYCRIRDNTYSLIKEGKIHDRHFFDQETEIQLVAAHTFAYWQKNYFRRIAYSKQIKTQILLPTLKFIKLYTPAPLKKLLKKYLFVYYYLPVFAINKSIMREWAKWHLVRKENSADIFIFGITSFDYRYQRPQHFASQLSQKGHRVFYIESEFVYPSVGRSGYPAILVDKIDVNLYKIKLTSSKNYFIYQDTASNRDLTLMFESLKLLIKEAAIINPLVKIDHPFWTPLADKLGITTVYDCMDEHGGFKETGEGPKTNEIKLIKNADLVLASSDLLLKRILKIRKRETLLLKNAGEYSHFSQAQTRKLPIPNDIKGLKGPIIGYYGAVADWLDTDILEQLAKDYPNASIVVIGRIQNDIIRSLADHYPNLHLLDEKPYAKLPSYLQMFDVCIIPFKINALIKATNPVKIYEYSAAGKPVVNPPIPELKVFNSLLYQAATPLKFSLEVGKALKEKSLTLSTKRQQVARANTWTKRIDLLDDYIKKILFPKVSIILVVYNNPDWTKISIDSILERSYYPNYELIVVDNNSDQKTLKVLKNYTNNPRVKLIYNSANLGFAGGNNSGLKVAKGDYIILINNDIRVTPGWITRFVQHSKQKGIGIIGPVTNNIGNEAKINIVYDPENISELEAAAREYTSSHWNHTIELHKLAAFCWLKTKKTFHQVGYLDHRFGRGLFEDDDYCVRVRNLGKKIVLVEDIFIHHYGGKTTKWHTPEYQKLFNDNKKIFEDKWGIKWEPNKYRKGVL
;
A
#
# COMPACT_ATOMS: atom_id res chain seq x y z
N MET A 1 -9.31 25.28 -67.34
CA MET A 1 -9.82 25.48 -65.96
C MET A 1 -9.09 24.55 -65.00
N THR A 2 -8.00 25.03 -64.40
CA THR A 2 -7.16 24.31 -63.45
C THR A 2 -7.89 24.16 -62.10
N LYS A 3 -8.36 22.94 -61.76
CA LYS A 3 -8.95 22.63 -60.46
C LYS A 3 -7.87 22.67 -59.37
N LYS A 4 -7.90 23.70 -58.53
CA LYS A 4 -7.10 23.80 -57.28
C LYS A 4 -7.42 22.62 -56.35
N PRO A 5 -6.44 22.06 -55.62
CA PRO A 5 -6.70 21.05 -54.61
C PRO A 5 -7.37 21.67 -53.38
N LEU A 6 -8.44 21.04 -52.88
CA LEU A 6 -9.11 21.38 -51.62
C LEU A 6 -8.11 21.26 -50.45
N LYS A 7 -7.80 22.39 -49.78
CA LYS A 7 -7.04 22.41 -48.52
C LYS A 7 -7.88 21.77 -47.41
N ILE A 8 -7.58 20.51 -47.09
CA ILE A 8 -8.09 19.82 -45.91
C ILE A 8 -7.48 20.47 -44.66
N SER A 9 -8.32 20.96 -43.74
CA SER A 9 -7.88 21.60 -42.48
C SER A 9 -7.07 20.64 -41.59
N SER A 10 -6.16 21.18 -40.77
CA SER A 10 -5.30 20.39 -39.87
C SER A 10 -6.11 19.52 -38.90
N THR A 11 -7.26 20.03 -38.44
CA THR A 11 -8.25 19.34 -37.60
C THR A 11 -8.83 18.11 -38.31
N THR A 12 -9.12 18.21 -39.61
CA THR A 12 -9.67 17.09 -40.39
C THR A 12 -8.61 16.01 -40.65
N ARG A 13 -7.33 16.37 -40.83
CA ARG A 13 -6.22 15.39 -40.90
C ARG A 13 -5.99 14.70 -39.56
N GLN A 14 -6.10 15.42 -38.44
CA GLN A 14 -5.96 14.83 -37.09
C GLN A 14 -7.14 13.93 -36.74
N LEU A 15 -8.38 14.29 -37.11
CA LEU A 15 -9.56 13.45 -36.93
C LEU A 15 -9.52 12.20 -37.82
N LEU A 16 -9.05 12.31 -39.07
CA LEU A 16 -8.78 11.15 -39.93
C LEU A 16 -7.67 10.25 -39.36
N ALA A 17 -6.63 10.83 -38.74
CA ALA A 17 -5.57 10.07 -38.09
C ALA A 17 -6.07 9.37 -36.81
N LEU A 18 -6.93 10.01 -36.02
CA LEU A 18 -7.59 9.42 -34.85
C LEU A 18 -8.58 8.33 -35.25
N PHE A 19 -9.38 8.55 -36.31
CA PHE A 19 -10.28 7.56 -36.87
C PHE A 19 -9.52 6.34 -37.42
N ARG A 20 -8.42 6.55 -38.16
CA ARG A 20 -7.52 5.47 -38.61
C ARG A 20 -6.85 4.71 -37.47
N ARG A 21 -6.68 5.37 -36.31
CA ARG A 21 -6.13 4.75 -35.08
C ARG A 21 -7.21 4.07 -34.23
N SER A 22 -8.50 4.35 -34.47
CA SER A 22 -9.61 3.77 -33.73
C SER A 22 -9.71 2.26 -33.90
N LEU A 23 -10.08 1.56 -32.82
CA LEU A 23 -10.26 0.11 -32.82
C LEU A 23 -11.31 -0.32 -33.85
N THR A 24 -12.39 0.46 -34.00
CA THR A 24 -13.46 0.23 -34.98
C THR A 24 -12.94 0.25 -36.42
N TYR A 25 -12.08 1.20 -36.78
CA TYR A 25 -11.44 1.24 -38.09
C TYR A 25 -10.46 0.09 -38.28
N LYS A 26 -9.69 -0.29 -37.26
CA LYS A 26 -8.74 -1.42 -37.34
C LYS A 26 -9.46 -2.76 -37.50
N LEU A 27 -10.59 -2.95 -36.81
CA LEU A 27 -11.46 -4.12 -36.96
C LEU A 27 -12.12 -4.15 -38.34
N TRP A 28 -12.58 -3.00 -38.84
CA TRP A 28 -13.12 -2.88 -40.20
C TRP A 28 -12.04 -3.16 -41.27
N ARG A 29 -10.80 -2.66 -41.08
CA ARG A 29 -9.68 -2.93 -41.99
C ARG A 29 -9.22 -4.39 -41.94
N ALA A 30 -9.29 -5.03 -40.77
CA ALA A 30 -9.03 -6.46 -40.61
C ALA A 30 -10.13 -7.28 -41.31
N TYR A 31 -11.40 -6.89 -41.19
CA TYR A 31 -12.51 -7.46 -41.95
C TYR A 31 -12.33 -7.30 -43.46
N CYS A 32 -11.94 -6.12 -43.95
CA CYS A 32 -11.64 -5.92 -45.38
C CYS A 32 -10.42 -6.74 -45.84
N ARG A 33 -9.35 -6.86 -45.04
CA ARG A 33 -8.19 -7.71 -45.38
C ARG A 33 -8.53 -9.19 -45.39
N ILE A 34 -9.36 -9.65 -44.45
CA ILE A 34 -9.86 -11.02 -44.44
C ILE A 34 -10.75 -11.23 -45.66
N ARG A 35 -11.69 -10.32 -45.96
CA ARG A 35 -12.51 -10.36 -47.18
C ARG A 35 -11.66 -10.42 -48.45
N ASP A 36 -10.63 -9.59 -48.56
CA ASP A 36 -9.80 -9.48 -49.76
C ASP A 36 -8.82 -10.66 -49.89
N ASN A 37 -8.29 -11.21 -48.79
CA ASN A 37 -7.52 -12.47 -48.80
C ASN A 37 -8.40 -13.69 -49.11
N THR A 38 -9.64 -13.73 -48.60
CA THR A 38 -10.60 -14.79 -48.95
C THR A 38 -10.99 -14.70 -50.43
N TYR A 39 -11.15 -13.48 -50.99
CA TYR A 39 -11.35 -13.28 -52.43
C TYR A 39 -10.11 -13.63 -53.27
N SER A 40 -8.90 -13.36 -52.80
CA SER A 40 -7.65 -13.74 -53.49
C SER A 40 -7.42 -15.26 -53.49
N LEU A 41 -7.72 -15.95 -52.39
CA LEU A 41 -7.61 -17.42 -52.29
C LEU A 41 -8.66 -18.16 -53.13
N ILE A 42 -9.83 -17.56 -53.32
CA ILE A 42 -10.87 -18.03 -54.26
C ILE A 42 -10.46 -17.79 -55.71
N LYS A 43 -9.79 -16.66 -56.01
CA LYS A 43 -9.32 -16.32 -57.37
C LYS A 43 -8.07 -17.08 -57.80
N GLU A 44 -7.25 -17.56 -56.85
CA GLU A 44 -6.06 -18.41 -57.05
C GLU A 44 -6.36 -19.92 -57.08
N GLY A 45 -7.63 -20.33 -56.96
CA GLY A 45 -8.03 -21.74 -57.07
C GLY A 45 -7.57 -22.66 -55.93
N LYS A 46 -7.14 -22.11 -54.78
CA LYS A 46 -6.62 -22.91 -53.64
C LYS A 46 -7.69 -23.37 -52.65
N ILE A 47 -8.95 -22.96 -52.87
CA ILE A 47 -10.11 -23.45 -52.11
C ILE A 47 -11.15 -23.90 -53.15
N HIS A 48 -11.29 -25.21 -53.32
CA HIS A 48 -12.40 -25.82 -54.03
C HIS A 48 -13.37 -26.36 -53.00
N ASP A 49 -14.35 -25.56 -52.60
CA ASP A 49 -15.56 -26.15 -52.04
C ASP A 49 -16.78 -25.31 -52.41
N ARG A 50 -17.63 -25.93 -53.24
CA ARG A 50 -18.83 -25.35 -53.86
C ARG A 50 -20.04 -25.49 -52.93
N HIS A 51 -19.93 -25.28 -51.62
CA HIS A 51 -21.07 -25.46 -50.71
C HIS A 51 -21.30 -24.26 -49.77
N PHE A 52 -21.24 -23.06 -50.32
CA PHE A 52 -21.89 -21.90 -49.73
C PHE A 52 -22.51 -21.12 -50.88
N PHE A 53 -23.83 -20.90 -50.83
CA PHE A 53 -24.71 -20.23 -51.80
C PHE A 53 -25.64 -21.19 -52.54
N ASP A 54 -26.67 -21.63 -51.81
CA ASP A 54 -28.00 -21.78 -52.39
C ASP A 54 -28.91 -20.66 -51.82
N GLN A 55 -29.95 -20.36 -52.59
CA GLN A 55 -30.66 -19.09 -52.74
C GLN A 55 -31.49 -18.63 -51.54
N GLU A 56 -31.96 -17.38 -51.62
CA GLU A 56 -32.83 -16.66 -50.65
C GLU A 56 -32.17 -16.05 -49.42
N THR A 57 -31.41 -14.97 -49.63
CA THR A 57 -31.52 -13.78 -48.75
C THR A 57 -30.97 -12.57 -49.48
N GLU A 58 -31.86 -11.79 -50.10
CA GLU A 58 -31.58 -10.40 -50.45
C GLU A 58 -31.33 -9.60 -49.18
N ILE A 59 -30.09 -9.57 -48.70
CA ILE A 59 -29.64 -8.51 -47.79
C ILE A 59 -28.96 -7.46 -48.67
N GLN A 60 -29.71 -6.39 -48.98
CA GLN A 60 -29.18 -5.19 -49.60
C GLN A 60 -27.95 -4.69 -48.84
N LEU A 61 -26.77 -4.84 -49.44
CA LEU A 61 -25.55 -4.21 -48.99
C LEU A 61 -25.72 -2.69 -49.10
N VAL A 62 -25.73 -2.02 -47.96
CA VAL A 62 -25.82 -0.55 -47.89
C VAL A 62 -24.68 0.08 -48.70
N ALA A 63 -25.02 0.75 -49.80
CA ALA A 63 -24.07 1.44 -50.65
C ALA A 63 -23.27 2.48 -49.86
N ALA A 64 -21.98 2.67 -50.19
CA ALA A 64 -21.08 3.61 -49.52
C ALA A 64 -21.62 5.06 -49.43
N HIS A 65 -22.57 5.42 -50.30
CA HIS A 65 -23.28 6.68 -50.28
C HIS A 65 -24.11 6.90 -49.00
N THR A 66 -24.70 5.85 -48.42
CA THR A 66 -25.48 5.94 -47.18
C THR A 66 -24.59 6.20 -45.96
N PHE A 67 -23.34 5.73 -45.98
CA PHE A 67 -22.35 6.04 -44.95
C PHE A 67 -21.81 7.47 -45.08
N ALA A 68 -21.64 7.99 -46.30
CA ALA A 68 -21.32 9.40 -46.52
C ALA A 68 -22.45 10.33 -46.04
N TYR A 69 -23.71 9.92 -46.23
CA TYR A 69 -24.89 10.61 -45.68
C TYR A 69 -24.92 10.54 -44.14
N TRP A 70 -24.58 9.40 -43.55
CA TRP A 70 -24.47 9.25 -42.09
C TRP A 70 -23.33 10.11 -41.51
N GLN A 71 -22.16 10.12 -42.14
CA GLN A 71 -20.99 10.91 -41.73
C GLN A 71 -21.23 12.43 -41.83
N LYS A 72 -21.92 12.89 -42.88
CA LYS A 72 -22.28 14.31 -43.06
C LYS A 72 -23.29 14.80 -42.01
N ASN A 73 -24.14 13.90 -41.50
CA ASN A 73 -25.13 14.21 -40.47
C ASN A 73 -24.66 13.93 -39.03
N TYR A 74 -23.66 13.05 -38.85
CA TYR A 74 -23.06 12.70 -37.55
C TYR A 74 -22.37 13.89 -36.87
N PHE A 75 -21.65 14.72 -37.63
CA PHE A 75 -21.00 15.93 -37.08
C PHE A 75 -21.99 17.05 -36.74
N ARG A 76 -23.16 17.11 -37.40
CA ARG A 76 -24.24 18.04 -37.03
C ARG A 76 -24.98 17.64 -35.75
N ARG A 77 -24.87 16.38 -35.31
CA ARG A 77 -25.58 15.84 -34.12
C ARG A 77 -24.71 15.74 -32.84
N ILE A 78 -23.43 16.14 -32.88
CA ILE A 78 -22.52 16.11 -31.71
C ILE A 78 -22.35 17.50 -31.06
N ALA A 79 -23.07 18.51 -31.54
CA ALA A 79 -23.44 19.62 -30.67
C ALA A 79 -24.68 19.18 -29.86
N TYR A 80 -24.56 19.15 -28.53
CA TYR A 80 -25.57 18.82 -27.52
C TYR A 80 -25.67 17.37 -27.00
N SER A 81 -25.17 17.23 -25.77
CA SER A 81 -25.82 16.56 -24.63
C SER A 81 -25.42 15.12 -24.25
N LYS A 82 -25.42 14.94 -22.92
CA LYS A 82 -25.18 13.76 -22.06
C LYS A 82 -26.03 12.51 -22.35
N GLN A 83 -26.79 12.43 -23.43
CA GLN A 83 -27.83 11.40 -23.64
C GLN A 83 -27.40 10.16 -24.45
N ILE A 84 -26.16 10.10 -24.96
CA ILE A 84 -25.73 9.02 -25.89
C ILE A 84 -25.31 7.71 -25.18
N LYS A 85 -25.06 7.72 -23.86
CA LYS A 85 -24.63 6.49 -23.14
C LYS A 85 -25.75 5.47 -22.95
N THR A 86 -27.03 5.85 -23.00
CA THR A 86 -28.13 4.96 -22.57
C THR A 86 -29.10 4.52 -23.69
N GLN A 87 -29.30 5.29 -24.76
CA GLN A 87 -30.30 4.93 -25.78
C GLN A 87 -29.76 4.31 -27.08
N ILE A 88 -28.45 4.36 -27.36
CA ILE A 88 -27.90 3.85 -28.64
C ILE A 88 -26.98 2.64 -28.44
N LEU A 89 -26.13 2.61 -27.40
CA LEU A 89 -25.19 1.49 -27.22
C LEU A 89 -25.87 0.13 -26.96
N LEU A 90 -26.97 0.12 -26.21
CA LEU A 90 -27.72 -1.10 -25.85
C LEU A 90 -28.49 -1.70 -27.05
N PRO A 91 -29.22 -0.92 -27.87
CA PRO A 91 -29.83 -1.43 -29.09
C PRO A 91 -28.81 -1.88 -30.14
N THR A 92 -27.68 -1.19 -30.31
CA THR A 92 -26.64 -1.59 -31.28
C THR A 92 -25.97 -2.91 -30.89
N LEU A 93 -25.75 -3.15 -29.59
CA LEU A 93 -25.27 -4.45 -29.10
C LEU A 93 -26.33 -5.56 -29.24
N LYS A 94 -27.63 -5.24 -29.07
CA LYS A 94 -28.74 -6.16 -29.35
C LYS A 94 -28.85 -6.50 -30.84
N PHE A 95 -28.66 -5.52 -31.72
CA PHE A 95 -28.72 -5.67 -33.18
C PHE A 95 -27.56 -6.55 -33.69
N ILE A 96 -26.34 -6.31 -33.21
CA ILE A 96 -25.17 -7.16 -33.50
C ILE A 96 -25.43 -8.60 -32.99
N LYS A 97 -26.04 -8.76 -31.80
CA LYS A 97 -26.35 -10.08 -31.24
C LYS A 97 -27.45 -10.83 -32.01
N LEU A 98 -28.42 -10.15 -32.62
CA LEU A 98 -29.48 -10.77 -33.43
C LEU A 98 -28.97 -11.20 -34.82
N TYR A 99 -28.19 -10.37 -35.51
CA TYR A 99 -27.82 -10.58 -36.92
C TYR A 99 -26.43 -11.19 -37.15
N THR A 100 -25.75 -11.65 -36.10
CA THR A 100 -24.49 -12.40 -36.27
C THR A 100 -24.79 -13.87 -36.61
N PRO A 101 -24.38 -14.39 -37.79
CA PRO A 101 -24.62 -15.78 -38.21
C PRO A 101 -24.02 -16.78 -37.21
N ALA A 102 -24.67 -17.93 -37.01
CA ALA A 102 -24.23 -18.95 -36.04
C ALA A 102 -22.74 -19.39 -36.18
N PRO A 103 -22.19 -19.55 -37.40
CA PRO A 103 -20.77 -19.85 -37.59
C PRO A 103 -19.86 -18.71 -37.13
N LEU A 104 -20.25 -17.46 -37.42
CA LEU A 104 -19.51 -16.27 -37.00
C LEU A 104 -19.65 -16.03 -35.49
N LYS A 105 -20.79 -16.37 -34.87
CA LYS A 105 -20.97 -16.42 -33.40
C LYS A 105 -20.08 -17.49 -32.76
N LYS A 106 -19.87 -18.63 -33.42
CA LYS A 106 -18.97 -19.72 -32.96
C LYS A 106 -17.50 -19.33 -33.13
N LEU A 107 -17.16 -18.68 -34.24
CA LEU A 107 -15.83 -18.12 -34.52
C LEU A 107 -15.50 -16.95 -33.57
N LEU A 108 -16.42 -16.02 -33.38
CA LEU A 108 -16.34 -14.96 -32.39
C LEU A 108 -16.35 -15.53 -30.98
N LYS A 109 -17.12 -16.56 -30.63
CA LYS A 109 -16.96 -17.26 -29.34
C LYS A 109 -15.58 -17.90 -29.18
N LYS A 110 -14.95 -18.35 -30.27
CA LYS A 110 -13.62 -18.97 -30.29
C LYS A 110 -12.47 -17.95 -30.24
N TYR A 111 -12.66 -16.74 -30.80
CA TYR A 111 -11.62 -15.70 -30.91
C TYR A 111 -11.90 -14.41 -30.10
N LEU A 112 -13.15 -14.03 -29.81
CA LEU A 112 -13.51 -13.01 -28.80
C LEU A 112 -13.42 -13.54 -27.37
N PHE A 113 -13.28 -14.85 -27.12
CA PHE A 113 -12.88 -15.34 -25.78
C PHE A 113 -11.51 -14.78 -25.35
N VAL A 114 -10.73 -14.27 -26.31
CA VAL A 114 -9.45 -13.59 -26.06
C VAL A 114 -9.64 -12.10 -25.73
N TYR A 115 -10.81 -11.50 -25.97
CA TYR A 115 -11.08 -10.06 -25.72
C TYR A 115 -12.28 -9.76 -24.82
N TYR A 116 -13.17 -10.73 -24.59
CA TYR A 116 -14.21 -10.69 -23.56
C TYR A 116 -13.79 -11.67 -22.47
N TYR A 117 -13.22 -11.13 -21.40
CA TYR A 117 -12.77 -11.88 -20.22
C TYR A 117 -11.69 -12.91 -20.51
N LEU A 118 -10.54 -12.47 -21.04
CA LEU A 118 -9.30 -13.11 -20.54
C LEU A 118 -9.34 -12.95 -19.02
N PRO A 119 -9.33 -14.03 -18.23
CA PRO A 119 -9.10 -13.90 -16.80
C PRO A 119 -7.74 -13.22 -16.68
N VAL A 120 -7.72 -11.98 -16.24
CA VAL A 120 -6.46 -11.33 -15.90
C VAL A 120 -5.99 -12.08 -14.65
N PHE A 121 -5.22 -13.15 -14.86
CA PHE A 121 -4.47 -13.81 -13.81
C PHE A 121 -3.30 -12.88 -13.52
N ALA A 122 -3.55 -12.01 -12.56
CA ALA A 122 -2.95 -10.70 -12.49
C ALA A 122 -1.73 -10.64 -11.54
N ILE A 123 -1.07 -11.78 -11.31
CA ILE A 123 0.24 -11.85 -10.64
C ILE A 123 1.14 -12.75 -11.46
N ASN A 124 2.31 -12.24 -11.86
CA ASN A 124 3.25 -13.00 -12.68
C ASN A 124 3.73 -14.27 -11.93
N LYS A 125 3.79 -15.43 -12.61
CA LYS A 125 4.30 -16.70 -12.04
C LYS A 125 5.73 -16.58 -11.47
N SER A 126 6.57 -15.67 -11.97
CA SER A 126 7.89 -15.41 -11.39
C SER A 126 7.77 -14.74 -10.02
N ILE A 127 6.91 -13.73 -9.90
CA ILE A 127 6.62 -13.03 -8.64
C ILE A 127 6.01 -14.00 -7.63
N MET A 128 5.07 -14.85 -8.05
CA MET A 128 4.49 -15.90 -7.20
C MET A 128 5.54 -16.85 -6.63
N ARG A 129 6.49 -17.30 -7.47
CA ARG A 129 7.61 -18.16 -7.02
C ARG A 129 8.56 -17.44 -6.06
N GLU A 130 8.78 -16.16 -6.26
CA GLU A 130 9.56 -15.31 -5.35
C GLU A 130 8.87 -15.18 -3.99
N TRP A 131 7.58 -14.87 -3.97
CA TRP A 131 6.82 -14.73 -2.72
C TRP A 131 6.69 -16.05 -1.95
N ALA A 132 6.51 -17.18 -2.64
CA ALA A 132 6.48 -18.49 -2.00
C ALA A 132 7.76 -18.81 -1.21
N LYS A 133 8.90 -18.24 -1.60
CA LYS A 133 10.21 -18.44 -0.97
C LYS A 133 10.64 -17.28 -0.09
N TRP A 134 9.84 -16.21 0.02
CA TRP A 134 10.25 -14.99 0.70
C TRP A 134 10.64 -15.21 2.16
N HIS A 135 9.93 -16.07 2.87
CA HIS A 135 10.21 -16.41 4.27
C HIS A 135 11.65 -16.92 4.50
N LEU A 136 12.29 -17.52 3.48
CA LEU A 136 13.66 -18.04 3.55
C LEU A 136 14.74 -16.93 3.54
N VAL A 137 14.41 -15.75 3.00
CA VAL A 137 15.36 -14.64 2.80
C VAL A 137 14.97 -13.38 3.56
N ARG A 138 13.86 -13.42 4.32
CA ARG A 138 13.34 -12.28 5.06
C ARG A 138 14.23 -11.97 6.27
N LYS A 139 14.61 -10.69 6.41
CA LYS A 139 15.18 -10.18 7.68
C LYS A 139 14.12 -10.14 8.77
N GLU A 140 14.47 -10.57 9.97
CA GLU A 140 13.52 -10.69 11.08
C GLU A 140 12.84 -9.36 11.47
N ASN A 141 13.58 -8.26 11.41
CA ASN A 141 13.07 -6.92 11.72
C ASN A 141 12.42 -6.21 10.53
N SER A 142 12.15 -6.93 9.43
CA SER A 142 11.48 -6.35 8.27
C SER A 142 9.96 -6.44 8.38
N ALA A 143 9.33 -5.67 7.51
CA ALA A 143 7.89 -5.47 7.45
C ALA A 143 7.43 -5.63 5.99
N ASP A 144 6.15 -5.95 5.83
CA ASP A 144 5.47 -5.83 4.55
C ASP A 144 4.67 -4.52 4.55
N ILE A 145 5.12 -3.56 3.76
CA ILE A 145 4.67 -2.18 3.79
C ILE A 145 3.80 -1.92 2.56
N PHE A 146 2.51 -1.67 2.77
CA PHE A 146 1.63 -1.12 1.74
C PHE A 146 1.78 0.40 1.72
N ILE A 147 2.25 0.97 0.61
CA ILE A 147 2.27 2.42 0.41
C ILE A 147 1.07 2.77 -0.47
N PHE A 148 0.06 3.40 0.13
CA PHE A 148 -1.08 3.91 -0.59
C PHE A 148 -0.72 5.25 -1.25
N GLY A 149 -0.32 5.16 -2.52
CA GLY A 149 0.27 6.24 -3.27
C GLY A 149 -0.69 7.40 -3.56
N ILE A 150 -0.11 8.59 -3.62
CA ILE A 150 -0.79 9.82 -4.06
C ILE A 150 -0.77 9.98 -5.59
N THR A 151 0.13 9.28 -6.27
CA THR A 151 0.26 9.23 -7.74
C THR A 151 0.75 7.87 -8.20
N SER A 152 0.57 7.53 -9.47
CA SER A 152 1.19 6.37 -10.11
C SER A 152 2.72 6.38 -9.95
N PHE A 153 3.34 5.22 -9.75
CA PHE A 153 4.79 5.10 -9.49
C PHE A 153 5.63 5.69 -10.63
N ASP A 154 5.22 5.43 -11.88
CA ASP A 154 5.94 5.82 -13.10
C ASP A 154 5.70 7.28 -13.52
N TYR A 155 4.77 8.01 -12.88
CA TYR A 155 4.40 9.35 -13.33
C TYR A 155 5.50 10.37 -13.08
N ARG A 156 5.95 10.50 -11.83
CA ARG A 156 7.02 11.42 -11.44
C ARG A 156 7.72 10.94 -10.18
N TYR A 157 9.00 10.67 -10.30
CA TYR A 157 9.81 10.20 -9.18
C TYR A 157 10.02 11.33 -8.16
N GLN A 158 9.39 11.17 -6.99
CA GLN A 158 9.38 12.15 -5.89
C GLN A 158 9.41 11.40 -4.55
N ARG A 159 9.06 12.10 -3.46
CA ARG A 159 9.06 11.57 -2.09
C ARG A 159 8.42 10.17 -1.97
N PRO A 160 7.22 9.88 -2.52
CA PRO A 160 6.60 8.55 -2.37
C PRO A 160 7.48 7.43 -2.92
N GLN A 161 8.06 7.62 -4.10
CA GLN A 161 8.90 6.63 -4.76
C GLN A 161 10.25 6.50 -4.08
N HIS A 162 10.87 7.60 -3.62
CA HIS A 162 12.08 7.52 -2.81
C HIS A 162 11.85 6.75 -1.52
N PHE A 163 10.71 6.96 -0.85
CA PHE A 163 10.37 6.19 0.35
C PHE A 163 10.20 4.71 0.02
N ALA A 164 9.47 4.40 -1.05
CA ALA A 164 9.26 3.02 -1.48
C ALA A 164 10.58 2.30 -1.79
N SER A 165 11.44 2.90 -2.61
CA SER A 165 12.73 2.31 -3.00
C SER A 165 13.73 2.22 -1.84
N GLN A 166 13.81 3.22 -0.96
CA GLN A 166 14.75 3.20 0.16
C GLN A 166 14.29 2.22 1.26
N LEU A 167 12.98 2.11 1.53
CA LEU A 167 12.45 1.10 2.45
C LEU A 167 12.68 -0.32 1.89
N SER A 168 12.54 -0.55 0.58
CA SER A 168 12.85 -1.86 0.00
C SER A 168 14.34 -2.20 0.13
N GLN A 169 15.23 -1.23 -0.06
CA GLN A 169 16.68 -1.37 0.15
C GLN A 169 17.06 -1.67 1.62
N LYS A 170 16.27 -1.22 2.60
CA LYS A 170 16.43 -1.62 4.01
C LYS A 170 16.08 -3.09 4.27
N GLY A 171 15.36 -3.73 3.35
CA GLY A 171 14.99 -5.14 3.40
C GLY A 171 13.52 -5.38 3.71
N HIS A 172 12.69 -4.33 3.77
CA HIS A 172 11.23 -4.47 3.78
C HIS A 172 10.72 -4.90 2.41
N ARG A 173 9.58 -5.59 2.35
CA ARG A 173 8.82 -5.67 1.10
C ARG A 173 7.87 -4.50 1.02
N VAL A 174 7.86 -3.85 -0.11
CA VAL A 174 7.05 -2.67 -0.37
C VAL A 174 6.09 -2.97 -1.50
N PHE A 175 4.81 -2.77 -1.22
CA PHE A 175 3.70 -2.91 -2.14
C PHE A 175 3.13 -1.51 -2.36
N TYR A 176 3.55 -0.84 -3.43
CA TYR A 176 3.09 0.49 -3.80
C TYR A 176 1.73 0.38 -4.47
N ILE A 177 0.67 0.82 -3.79
CA ILE A 177 -0.70 0.80 -4.29
C ILE A 177 -0.91 2.05 -5.16
N GLU A 178 -1.20 1.81 -6.43
CA GLU A 178 -1.43 2.84 -7.44
C GLU A 178 -2.76 3.58 -7.23
N SER A 179 -2.82 4.84 -7.67
CA SER A 179 -4.07 5.62 -7.77
C SER A 179 -4.92 5.26 -9.00
N GLU A 180 -4.48 4.27 -9.78
CA GLU A 180 -5.17 3.74 -10.95
C GLU A 180 -5.72 2.34 -10.64
N PHE A 181 -6.90 2.04 -11.17
CA PHE A 181 -7.64 0.82 -10.83
C PHE A 181 -7.79 -0.10 -12.04
N VAL A 182 -7.99 -1.39 -11.75
CA VAL A 182 -8.42 -2.36 -12.75
C VAL A 182 -9.93 -2.55 -12.67
N TYR A 183 -10.56 -2.70 -13.83
CA TYR A 183 -12.00 -2.96 -13.87
C TYR A 183 -12.31 -4.39 -13.45
N PRO A 184 -13.50 -4.65 -12.89
CA PRO A 184 -13.82 -5.95 -12.33
C PRO A 184 -13.80 -7.01 -13.41
N SER A 185 -12.89 -7.96 -13.27
CA SER A 185 -12.98 -9.29 -13.88
C SER A 185 -12.98 -10.28 -12.74
N VAL A 186 -14.01 -11.12 -12.67
CA VAL A 186 -14.10 -12.15 -11.63
C VAL A 186 -13.17 -13.28 -12.05
N GLY A 187 -12.08 -13.48 -11.30
CA GLY A 187 -11.21 -14.63 -11.47
C GLY A 187 -11.88 -15.91 -10.93
N ARG A 188 -11.33 -17.08 -11.27
CA ARG A 188 -11.83 -18.38 -10.75
C ARG A 188 -11.67 -18.54 -9.23
N SER A 189 -10.94 -17.65 -8.55
CA SER A 189 -10.61 -17.71 -7.12
C SER A 189 -11.64 -17.06 -6.19
N GLY A 190 -12.74 -16.49 -6.72
CA GLY A 190 -13.73 -15.76 -5.91
C GLY A 190 -13.32 -14.33 -5.52
N TYR A 191 -12.05 -13.96 -5.66
CA TYR A 191 -11.54 -12.60 -5.43
C TYR A 191 -11.54 -11.74 -6.71
N PRO A 192 -11.68 -10.40 -6.60
CA PRO A 192 -11.38 -9.49 -7.70
C PRO A 192 -9.90 -9.56 -8.12
N ALA A 193 -9.62 -9.38 -9.41
CA ALA A 193 -8.24 -9.39 -9.92
C ALA A 193 -7.39 -8.22 -9.38
N ILE A 194 -6.06 -8.40 -9.30
CA ILE A 194 -5.11 -7.33 -8.94
C ILE A 194 -3.97 -7.30 -9.93
N LEU A 195 -3.57 -6.18 -10.53
CA LEU A 195 -2.34 -6.20 -11.34
C LEU A 195 -1.12 -5.96 -10.46
N VAL A 196 -0.11 -6.80 -10.65
CA VAL A 196 1.16 -6.74 -9.92
C VAL A 196 2.32 -6.67 -10.91
N ASP A 197 3.11 -5.61 -10.83
CA ASP A 197 4.37 -5.49 -11.56
C ASP A 197 5.53 -5.33 -10.56
N LYS A 198 6.63 -6.04 -10.81
CA LYS A 198 7.86 -5.89 -10.04
C LYS A 198 8.64 -4.68 -10.57
N ILE A 199 9.01 -3.76 -9.69
CA ILE A 199 9.85 -2.60 -9.99
C ILE A 199 11.31 -2.91 -9.69
N ASP A 200 11.57 -3.47 -8.51
CA ASP A 200 12.91 -3.81 -8.02
C ASP A 200 12.82 -4.98 -7.02
N VAL A 201 13.95 -5.40 -6.45
CA VAL A 201 14.02 -6.32 -5.31
C VAL A 201 13.14 -5.78 -4.19
N ASN A 202 12.19 -6.61 -3.75
CA ASN A 202 11.23 -6.29 -2.70
C ASN A 202 10.35 -5.06 -2.96
N LEU A 203 10.22 -4.59 -4.20
CA LEU A 203 9.39 -3.44 -4.55
C LEU A 203 8.46 -3.80 -5.71
N TYR A 204 7.16 -3.74 -5.45
CA TYR A 204 6.10 -4.08 -6.41
C TYR A 204 5.10 -2.93 -6.49
N LYS A 205 4.59 -2.66 -7.69
CA LYS A 205 3.42 -1.77 -7.90
C LYS A 205 2.16 -2.60 -8.07
N ILE A 206 1.08 -2.16 -7.44
CA ILE A 206 -0.19 -2.89 -7.34
C ILE A 206 -1.33 -2.00 -7.81
N LYS A 207 -2.17 -2.50 -8.72
CA LYS A 207 -3.47 -1.90 -9.05
C LYS A 207 -4.60 -2.74 -8.48
N LEU A 208 -5.43 -2.13 -7.65
CA LEU A 208 -6.60 -2.78 -7.04
C LEU A 208 -7.81 -2.75 -7.98
N THR A 209 -8.77 -3.66 -7.77
CA THR A 209 -10.03 -3.62 -8.53
C THR A 209 -10.97 -2.53 -8.02
N SER A 210 -11.58 -1.82 -8.95
CA SER A 210 -12.76 -0.99 -8.71
C SER A 210 -13.71 -1.01 -9.92
N SER A 211 -15.00 -0.79 -9.69
CA SER A 211 -16.01 -0.67 -10.76
C SER A 211 -15.83 0.58 -11.63
N LYS A 212 -15.07 1.58 -11.17
CA LYS A 212 -14.74 2.79 -11.92
C LYS A 212 -13.36 3.32 -11.55
N ASN A 213 -12.85 4.25 -12.34
CA ASN A 213 -11.69 5.04 -11.94
C ASN A 213 -12.13 6.17 -11.00
N TYR A 214 -11.26 6.47 -10.03
CA TYR A 214 -11.43 7.55 -9.08
C TYR A 214 -10.36 8.61 -9.29
N PHE A 215 -10.77 9.88 -9.24
CA PHE A 215 -9.85 10.97 -9.04
C PHE A 215 -9.70 11.21 -7.54
N ILE A 216 -8.64 10.66 -6.95
CA ILE A 216 -8.50 10.53 -5.49
C ILE A 216 -8.52 11.88 -4.74
N TYR A 217 -8.21 12.99 -5.40
CA TYR A 217 -8.26 14.34 -4.81
C TYR A 217 -9.69 14.82 -4.58
N GLN A 218 -10.63 14.43 -5.44
CA GLN A 218 -11.99 14.94 -5.41
C GLN A 218 -13.00 13.89 -4.91
N ASP A 219 -12.83 12.64 -5.35
CA ASP A 219 -13.87 11.63 -5.19
C ASP A 219 -13.87 10.98 -3.81
N THR A 220 -15.00 10.34 -3.48
CA THR A 220 -15.13 9.41 -2.36
C THR A 220 -15.45 8.01 -2.89
N ALA A 221 -14.73 7.00 -2.40
CA ALA A 221 -14.98 5.61 -2.76
C ALA A 221 -16.35 5.13 -2.26
N SER A 222 -17.09 4.40 -3.10
CA SER A 222 -18.37 3.82 -2.71
C SER A 222 -18.13 2.61 -1.81
N ASN A 223 -19.11 2.25 -0.96
CA ASN A 223 -19.00 1.03 -0.14
C ASN A 223 -18.75 -0.23 -1.00
N ARG A 224 -19.39 -0.31 -2.17
CA ARG A 224 -19.17 -1.40 -3.13
C ARG A 224 -17.72 -1.45 -3.62
N ASP A 225 -17.16 -0.31 -3.99
CA ASP A 225 -15.79 -0.22 -4.49
C ASP A 225 -14.76 -0.44 -3.38
N LEU A 226 -15.02 0.04 -2.17
CA LEU A 226 -14.19 -0.27 -0.99
C LEU A 226 -14.15 -1.77 -0.72
N THR A 227 -15.28 -2.47 -0.87
CA THR A 227 -15.31 -3.94 -0.77
C THR A 227 -14.48 -4.58 -1.89
N LEU A 228 -14.60 -4.14 -3.15
CA LEU A 228 -13.78 -4.68 -4.25
C LEU A 228 -12.27 -4.47 -4.03
N MET A 229 -11.88 -3.29 -3.56
CA MET A 229 -10.48 -2.98 -3.23
C MET A 229 -9.99 -3.79 -2.03
N PHE A 230 -10.84 -4.02 -1.02
CA PHE A 230 -10.47 -4.81 0.15
C PHE A 230 -10.32 -6.30 -0.19
N GLU A 231 -11.21 -6.86 -1.00
CA GLU A 231 -11.08 -8.24 -1.49
C GLU A 231 -9.85 -8.41 -2.42
N SER A 232 -9.53 -7.38 -3.21
CA SER A 232 -8.26 -7.31 -3.96
C SER A 232 -7.04 -7.39 -3.03
N LEU A 233 -7.07 -6.68 -1.90
CA LEU A 233 -6.00 -6.70 -0.91
C LEU A 233 -5.92 -8.04 -0.17
N LYS A 234 -7.04 -8.70 0.13
CA LYS A 234 -7.04 -10.05 0.70
C LYS A 234 -6.37 -11.06 -0.21
N LEU A 235 -6.62 -10.98 -1.52
CA LEU A 235 -5.91 -11.79 -2.51
C LEU A 235 -4.40 -11.51 -2.45
N LEU A 236 -3.99 -10.23 -2.41
CA LEU A 236 -2.58 -9.88 -2.25
C LEU A 236 -1.97 -10.43 -0.95
N ILE A 237 -2.69 -10.31 0.17
CA ILE A 237 -2.28 -10.80 1.49
C ILE A 237 -2.02 -12.31 1.46
N LYS A 238 -2.94 -13.04 0.84
CA LYS A 238 -2.85 -14.49 0.63
C LYS A 238 -1.65 -14.86 -0.25
N GLU A 239 -1.60 -14.33 -1.46
CA GLU A 239 -0.64 -14.77 -2.47
C GLU A 239 0.79 -14.32 -2.13
N ALA A 240 0.96 -13.14 -1.50
CA ALA A 240 2.26 -12.65 -1.07
C ALA A 240 2.70 -13.17 0.31
N ALA A 241 1.86 -13.97 1.00
CA ALA A 241 2.09 -14.43 2.37
C ALA A 241 2.53 -13.28 3.30
N ILE A 242 1.66 -12.28 3.41
CA ILE A 242 1.98 -11.03 4.11
C ILE A 242 2.16 -11.27 5.61
N ILE A 243 3.28 -10.79 6.16
CA ILE A 243 3.64 -10.85 7.57
C ILE A 243 4.21 -9.50 8.04
N ASN A 244 3.95 -9.16 9.31
CA ASN A 244 4.22 -7.85 9.91
C ASN A 244 3.72 -6.69 9.02
N PRO A 245 2.42 -6.64 8.70
CA PRO A 245 1.88 -5.67 7.77
C PRO A 245 1.85 -4.25 8.36
N LEU A 246 2.21 -3.25 7.56
CA LEU A 246 2.07 -1.83 7.88
C LEU A 246 1.54 -1.08 6.67
N VAL A 247 0.75 -0.04 6.92
CA VAL A 247 0.26 0.88 5.90
C VAL A 247 0.94 2.23 6.04
N LYS A 248 1.47 2.76 4.94
CA LYS A 248 1.78 4.18 4.77
C LYS A 248 0.74 4.82 3.85
N ILE A 249 0.13 5.91 4.28
CA ILE A 249 -0.86 6.64 3.49
C ILE A 249 -0.29 7.97 3.04
N ASP A 250 -0.29 8.20 1.73
CA ASP A 250 0.20 9.45 1.13
C ASP A 250 -0.96 10.40 0.76
N HIS A 251 -2.19 9.86 0.63
CA HIS A 251 -3.38 10.66 0.32
C HIS A 251 -4.61 10.22 1.14
N PRO A 252 -5.39 11.16 1.73
CA PRO A 252 -6.55 10.85 2.59
C PRO A 252 -7.69 10.04 1.94
N PHE A 253 -7.73 9.94 0.61
CA PHE A 253 -8.69 9.07 -0.09
C PHE A 253 -8.66 7.62 0.42
N TRP A 254 -7.48 7.12 0.80
CA TRP A 254 -7.27 5.73 1.18
C TRP A 254 -7.69 5.38 2.61
N THR A 255 -8.02 6.37 3.44
CA THR A 255 -8.36 6.17 4.87
C THR A 255 -9.42 5.10 5.10
N PRO A 256 -10.58 5.07 4.37
CA PRO A 256 -11.60 4.05 4.63
C PRO A 256 -11.13 2.62 4.32
N LEU A 257 -10.21 2.45 3.38
CA LEU A 257 -9.65 1.15 3.03
C LEU A 257 -8.59 0.70 4.06
N ALA A 258 -7.75 1.63 4.52
CA ALA A 258 -6.80 1.36 5.59
C ALA A 258 -7.49 1.00 6.92
N ASP A 259 -8.60 1.67 7.24
CA ASP A 259 -9.43 1.35 8.41
C ASP A 259 -9.97 -0.10 8.34
N LYS A 260 -10.39 -0.55 7.15
CA LYS A 260 -10.85 -1.94 6.93
C LYS A 260 -9.73 -2.97 7.14
N LEU A 261 -8.48 -2.64 6.80
CA LEU A 261 -7.33 -3.53 7.02
C LEU A 261 -7.01 -3.72 8.51
N GLY A 262 -7.29 -2.75 9.37
CA GLY A 262 -7.08 -2.86 10.82
C GLY A 262 -5.61 -3.15 11.19
N ILE A 263 -4.68 -2.49 10.51
CA ILE A 263 -3.23 -2.68 10.69
C ILE A 263 -2.55 -1.36 11.06
N THR A 264 -1.29 -1.44 11.49
CA THR A 264 -0.52 -0.25 11.90
C THR A 264 -0.44 0.75 10.74
N THR A 265 -0.75 2.01 11.01
CA THR A 265 -0.90 3.06 9.99
C THR A 265 0.06 4.23 10.24
N VAL A 266 0.86 4.57 9.23
CA VAL A 266 1.68 5.77 9.16
C VAL A 266 1.03 6.72 8.16
N TYR A 267 0.73 7.94 8.58
CA TYR A 267 0.24 8.97 7.67
C TYR A 267 1.37 9.93 7.30
N ASP A 268 1.65 10.10 6.01
CA ASP A 268 2.60 11.10 5.51
C ASP A 268 1.84 12.35 5.05
N CYS A 269 1.70 13.34 5.93
CA CYS A 269 1.12 14.63 5.59
C CYS A 269 2.17 15.44 4.82
N MET A 270 2.15 15.24 3.51
CA MET A 270 3.14 15.81 2.58
C MET A 270 2.78 17.22 2.13
N ASP A 271 1.48 17.52 2.06
CA ASP A 271 0.94 18.77 1.53
C ASP A 271 -0.23 19.27 2.38
N GLU A 272 -0.60 20.53 2.18
CA GLU A 272 -1.88 21.07 2.66
C GLU A 272 -3.00 20.57 1.72
N HIS A 273 -3.42 19.30 1.87
CA HIS A 273 -4.39 18.68 0.95
C HIS A 273 -5.69 19.49 0.85
N GLY A 274 -6.18 20.06 1.94
CA GLY A 274 -7.36 20.95 1.94
C GLY A 274 -7.17 22.25 1.15
N GLY A 275 -5.94 22.63 0.81
CA GLY A 275 -5.59 23.84 0.08
C GLY A 275 -5.60 23.73 -1.44
N PHE A 276 -5.74 22.53 -2.01
CA PHE A 276 -5.93 22.36 -3.46
C PHE A 276 -7.38 22.67 -3.86
N LYS A 277 -7.58 23.31 -5.02
CA LYS A 277 -8.92 23.71 -5.50
C LYS A 277 -9.80 22.49 -5.79
N GLU A 278 -9.18 21.38 -6.17
CA GLU A 278 -9.80 20.14 -6.59
C GLU A 278 -10.20 19.23 -5.40
N THR A 279 -9.78 19.58 -4.17
CA THR A 279 -9.98 18.71 -3.02
C THR A 279 -11.44 18.64 -2.60
N GLY A 280 -12.02 17.44 -2.70
CA GLY A 280 -13.39 17.15 -2.30
C GLY A 280 -13.57 17.01 -0.78
N GLU A 281 -14.81 17.05 -0.32
CA GLU A 281 -15.16 16.95 1.12
C GLU A 281 -14.77 15.61 1.76
N GLY A 282 -14.80 14.51 0.99
CA GLY A 282 -14.40 13.18 1.45
C GLY A 282 -12.94 13.15 1.92
N PRO A 283 -11.97 13.46 1.04
CA PRO A 283 -10.57 13.57 1.42
C PRO A 283 -10.29 14.52 2.60
N LYS A 284 -10.94 15.70 2.66
CA LYS A 284 -10.78 16.63 3.81
C LYS A 284 -11.20 15.98 5.14
N THR A 285 -12.37 15.35 5.15
CA THR A 285 -12.89 14.68 6.36
C THR A 285 -11.99 13.50 6.76
N ASN A 286 -11.55 12.73 5.77
CA ASN A 286 -10.67 11.58 5.99
C ASN A 286 -9.30 11.99 6.53
N GLU A 287 -8.78 13.16 6.14
CA GLU A 287 -7.48 13.64 6.64
C GLU A 287 -7.54 13.92 8.14
N ILE A 288 -8.61 14.57 8.62
CA ILE A 288 -8.81 14.83 10.06
C ILE A 288 -8.87 13.50 10.84
N LYS A 289 -9.61 12.51 10.31
CA LYS A 289 -9.68 11.18 10.90
C LYS A 289 -8.30 10.52 10.95
N LEU A 290 -7.55 10.62 9.86
CA LEU A 290 -6.24 10.02 9.71
C LEU A 290 -5.21 10.63 10.68
N ILE A 291 -5.19 11.96 10.81
CA ILE A 291 -4.35 12.67 11.80
C ILE A 291 -4.66 12.15 13.22
N LYS A 292 -5.94 12.01 13.58
CA LYS A 292 -6.36 11.55 14.92
C LYS A 292 -5.96 10.10 15.20
N ASN A 293 -6.09 9.22 14.21
CA ASN A 293 -6.11 7.77 14.43
C ASN A 293 -4.85 7.01 14.02
N ALA A 294 -4.01 7.53 13.11
CA ALA A 294 -2.79 6.85 12.68
C ALA A 294 -1.89 6.45 13.87
N ASP A 295 -1.02 5.46 13.75
CA ASP A 295 -0.03 5.16 14.78
C ASP A 295 1.09 6.21 14.79
N LEU A 296 1.47 6.71 13.62
CA LEU A 296 2.46 7.76 13.42
C LEU A 296 1.99 8.76 12.36
N VAL A 297 2.17 10.06 12.60
CA VAL A 297 1.93 11.12 11.60
C VAL A 297 3.25 11.81 11.27
N LEU A 298 3.59 11.86 9.99
CA LEU A 298 4.74 12.59 9.45
C LEU A 298 4.26 13.94 8.91
N ALA A 299 5.03 14.99 9.14
CA ALA A 299 4.82 16.30 8.55
C ALA A 299 6.02 16.67 7.66
N SER A 300 5.78 17.09 6.42
CA SER A 300 6.86 17.49 5.51
C SER A 300 7.37 18.92 5.75
N SER A 301 6.70 19.71 6.59
CA SER A 301 7.04 21.10 6.90
C SER A 301 6.64 21.50 8.33
N ASP A 302 7.24 22.57 8.84
CA ASP A 302 6.96 23.12 10.16
C ASP A 302 5.51 23.63 10.27
N LEU A 303 4.96 24.16 9.17
CA LEU A 303 3.58 24.65 9.16
C LEU A 303 2.57 23.50 9.26
N LEU A 304 2.79 22.40 8.51
CA LEU A 304 1.97 21.20 8.62
C LEU A 304 2.09 20.57 10.00
N LEU A 305 3.31 20.50 10.56
CA LEU A 305 3.52 20.02 11.91
C LEU A 305 2.71 20.82 12.93
N LYS A 306 2.76 22.16 12.87
CA LYS A 306 1.97 23.03 13.75
C LYS A 306 0.47 22.77 13.61
N ARG A 307 -0.04 22.54 12.39
CA ARG A 307 -1.45 22.19 12.14
C ARG A 307 -1.81 20.86 12.78
N ILE A 308 -0.99 19.84 12.58
CA ILE A 308 -1.18 18.49 13.15
C ILE A 308 -1.17 18.54 14.68
N LEU A 309 -0.21 19.27 15.28
CA LEU A 309 -0.05 19.38 16.73
C LEU A 309 -1.25 20.04 17.44
N LYS A 310 -2.06 20.83 16.73
CA LYS A 310 -3.35 21.35 17.25
C LYS A 310 -4.41 20.28 17.39
N ILE A 311 -4.35 19.22 16.58
CA ILE A 311 -5.32 18.11 16.57
C ILE A 311 -4.82 16.95 17.43
N ARG A 312 -3.51 16.68 17.41
CA ARG A 312 -2.88 15.53 18.04
C ARG A 312 -1.45 15.85 18.48
N LYS A 313 -1.10 15.48 19.71
CA LYS A 313 0.26 15.69 20.27
C LYS A 313 1.16 14.45 20.34
N ARG A 314 0.59 13.24 20.28
CA ARG A 314 1.35 11.97 20.41
C ARG A 314 1.94 11.51 19.08
N GLU A 315 3.11 10.87 19.11
CA GLU A 315 3.74 10.16 17.98
C GLU A 315 3.58 10.90 16.64
N THR A 316 4.15 12.11 16.58
CA THR A 316 4.14 12.98 15.39
C THR A 316 5.58 13.41 15.10
N LEU A 317 6.02 13.28 13.84
CA LEU A 317 7.41 13.50 13.44
C LEU A 317 7.50 14.53 12.31
N LEU A 318 8.38 15.52 12.47
CA LEU A 318 8.79 16.39 11.38
C LEU A 318 9.79 15.65 10.49
N LEU A 319 9.36 15.28 9.29
CA LEU A 319 10.18 14.59 8.31
C LEU A 319 10.17 15.36 7.00
N LYS A 320 10.99 16.42 6.93
CA LYS A 320 11.10 17.30 5.76
C LYS A 320 11.51 16.53 4.50
N ASN A 321 11.21 17.10 3.34
CA ASN A 321 11.73 16.58 2.08
C ASN A 321 13.27 16.63 2.06
N ALA A 322 13.84 15.95 1.08
CA ALA A 322 15.28 15.79 0.90
C ALA A 322 15.61 15.68 -0.61
N GLY A 323 16.88 15.44 -0.94
CA GLY A 323 17.31 15.18 -2.32
C GLY A 323 18.25 13.98 -2.45
N GLU A 324 18.52 13.56 -3.68
CA GLU A 324 19.55 12.57 -3.99
C GLU A 324 20.87 13.28 -4.35
N TYR A 325 21.70 13.54 -3.34
CA TYR A 325 22.94 14.30 -3.52
C TYR A 325 23.86 13.71 -4.60
N SER A 326 24.09 12.39 -4.58
CA SER A 326 24.94 11.70 -5.55
C SER A 326 24.40 11.78 -6.98
N HIS A 327 23.08 11.82 -7.16
CA HIS A 327 22.45 11.94 -8.46
C HIS A 327 22.66 13.32 -9.08
N PHE A 328 22.33 14.39 -8.34
CA PHE A 328 22.34 15.74 -8.88
C PHE A 328 23.71 16.44 -8.83
N SER A 329 24.61 16.06 -7.92
CA SER A 329 25.98 16.59 -7.89
C SER A 329 26.80 16.24 -9.14
N GLN A 330 26.35 15.26 -9.93
CA GLN A 330 26.94 14.94 -11.24
C GLN A 330 26.91 16.13 -12.21
N ALA A 331 25.90 17.01 -12.09
CA ALA A 331 25.79 18.21 -12.94
C ALA A 331 26.95 19.20 -12.75
N GLN A 332 27.69 19.09 -11.65
CA GLN A 332 28.87 19.89 -11.35
C GLN A 332 30.18 19.10 -11.49
N THR A 333 30.16 17.80 -11.16
CA THR A 333 31.37 16.97 -11.01
C THR A 333 31.74 16.19 -12.26
N ARG A 334 30.84 16.08 -13.25
CA ARG A 334 31.04 15.29 -14.47
C ARG A 334 30.61 16.10 -15.69
N LYS A 335 31.25 15.84 -16.82
CA LYS A 335 30.77 16.32 -18.12
C LYS A 335 29.69 15.38 -18.63
N LEU A 336 28.42 15.72 -18.44
CA LEU A 336 27.31 14.88 -18.86
C LEU A 336 26.92 15.17 -20.32
N PRO A 337 26.37 14.20 -21.07
CA PRO A 337 25.87 14.46 -22.42
C PRO A 337 24.85 15.60 -22.43
N ILE A 338 25.06 16.59 -23.31
CA ILE A 338 24.16 17.74 -23.46
C ILE A 338 22.93 17.30 -24.26
N PRO A 339 21.71 17.46 -23.71
CA PRO A 339 20.47 17.10 -24.42
C PRO A 339 20.24 17.92 -25.69
N ASN A 340 19.69 17.30 -26.74
CA ASN A 340 19.54 17.93 -28.06
C ASN A 340 18.63 19.16 -28.06
N ASP A 341 17.58 19.16 -27.24
CA ASP A 341 16.59 20.23 -27.13
C ASP A 341 17.05 21.41 -26.26
N ILE A 342 18.26 21.34 -25.67
CA ILE A 342 18.91 22.47 -24.99
C ILE A 342 20.26 22.87 -25.61
N LYS A 343 20.87 22.00 -26.43
CA LYS A 343 22.23 22.13 -26.99
C LYS A 343 22.50 23.40 -27.81
N GLY A 344 21.46 24.11 -28.27
CA GLY A 344 21.59 25.33 -29.08
C GLY A 344 21.08 26.61 -28.42
N LEU A 345 20.63 26.57 -27.17
CA LEU A 345 20.13 27.75 -26.48
C LEU A 345 21.27 28.71 -26.13
N LYS A 346 20.99 30.03 -26.23
CA LYS A 346 21.99 31.07 -25.95
C LYS A 346 22.13 31.25 -24.44
N GLY A 347 23.37 31.35 -23.98
CA GLY A 347 23.67 31.66 -22.58
C GLY A 347 23.51 33.16 -22.27
N PRO A 348 23.24 33.53 -21.00
CA PRO A 348 23.08 32.61 -19.86
C PRO A 348 21.71 31.90 -19.83
N ILE A 349 21.64 30.74 -19.19
CA ILE A 349 20.41 29.93 -19.05
C ILE A 349 19.85 30.07 -17.63
N ILE A 350 18.63 30.57 -17.53
CA ILE A 350 17.84 30.68 -16.30
C ILE A 350 16.82 29.53 -16.29
N GLY A 351 17.03 28.52 -15.44
CA GLY A 351 16.34 27.25 -15.56
C GLY A 351 15.42 26.90 -14.39
N TYR A 352 14.25 26.31 -14.71
CA TYR A 352 13.38 25.60 -13.77
C TYR A 352 12.99 24.25 -14.36
N TYR A 353 12.86 23.25 -13.49
CA TYR A 353 12.18 22.01 -13.86
C TYR A 353 11.24 21.55 -12.74
N GLY A 354 10.10 20.99 -13.12
CA GLY A 354 9.10 20.50 -12.18
C GLY A 354 7.68 20.48 -12.75
N ALA A 355 6.68 20.34 -11.87
CA ALA A 355 5.30 20.56 -12.32
C ALA A 355 5.10 22.04 -12.66
N VAL A 356 4.41 22.26 -13.77
CA VAL A 356 4.01 23.58 -14.25
C VAL A 356 2.49 23.66 -14.16
N ALA A 357 2.03 24.25 -13.06
CA ALA A 357 0.63 24.36 -12.66
C ALA A 357 0.35 25.75 -12.07
N ASP A 358 -0.84 25.97 -11.52
CA ASP A 358 -1.33 27.26 -11.02
C ASP A 358 -0.42 27.96 -9.99
N TRP A 359 0.42 27.21 -9.28
CA TRP A 359 1.37 27.76 -8.32
C TRP A 359 2.65 28.31 -8.96
N LEU A 360 2.90 28.09 -10.25
CA LEU A 360 4.02 28.72 -10.95
C LEU A 360 3.65 30.17 -11.30
N ASP A 361 4.54 31.10 -10.98
CA ASP A 361 4.30 32.53 -11.14
C ASP A 361 4.61 33.00 -12.56
N THR A 362 3.55 33.20 -13.34
CA THR A 362 3.59 33.70 -14.71
C THR A 362 4.19 35.09 -14.81
N ASP A 363 3.99 35.92 -13.78
CA ASP A 363 4.39 37.32 -13.81
C ASP A 363 5.90 37.42 -13.59
N ILE A 364 6.46 36.50 -12.79
CA ILE A 364 7.92 36.31 -12.66
C ILE A 364 8.51 35.88 -14.01
N LEU A 365 7.92 34.91 -14.69
CA LEU A 365 8.43 34.43 -15.99
C LEU A 365 8.39 35.54 -17.05
N GLU A 366 7.30 36.29 -17.11
CA GLU A 366 7.17 37.44 -18.02
C GLU A 366 8.20 38.53 -17.71
N GLN A 367 8.37 38.89 -16.44
CA GLN A 367 9.36 39.90 -16.03
C GLN A 367 10.79 39.48 -16.41
N LEU A 368 11.15 38.21 -16.17
CA LEU A 368 12.46 37.68 -16.57
C LEU A 368 12.64 37.75 -18.09
N ALA A 369 11.60 37.41 -18.86
CA ALA A 369 11.66 37.43 -20.31
C ALA A 369 11.91 38.84 -20.87
N LYS A 370 11.28 39.86 -20.26
CA LYS A 370 11.48 41.28 -20.59
C LYS A 370 12.87 41.78 -20.22
N ASP A 371 13.34 41.47 -19.01
CA ASP A 371 14.57 42.04 -18.47
C ASP A 371 15.84 41.37 -19.04
N TYR A 372 15.73 40.13 -19.50
CA TYR A 372 16.85 39.36 -20.05
C TYR A 372 16.59 38.87 -21.49
N PRO A 373 16.41 39.76 -22.48
CA PRO A 373 16.09 39.37 -23.86
C PRO A 373 17.18 38.52 -24.53
N ASN A 374 18.41 38.58 -24.02
CA ASN A 374 19.57 37.82 -24.53
C ASN A 374 19.85 36.51 -23.76
N ALA A 375 19.15 36.25 -22.64
CA ALA A 375 19.28 35.01 -21.87
C ALA A 375 18.19 34.02 -22.26
N SER A 376 18.43 32.72 -22.15
CA SER A 376 17.40 31.69 -22.34
C SER A 376 16.73 31.33 -21.01
N ILE A 377 15.43 31.57 -20.90
CA ILE A 377 14.61 31.15 -19.75
C ILE A 377 14.02 29.79 -20.09
N VAL A 378 14.40 28.75 -19.35
CA VAL A 378 14.05 27.37 -19.67
C VAL A 378 13.14 26.80 -18.60
N VAL A 379 11.93 26.41 -18.99
CA VAL A 379 10.95 25.75 -18.12
C VAL A 379 10.73 24.33 -18.61
N ILE A 380 11.13 23.35 -17.81
CA ILE A 380 11.05 21.92 -18.15
C ILE A 380 9.96 21.24 -17.32
N GLY A 381 8.98 20.65 -17.99
CA GLY A 381 7.93 19.90 -17.30
C GLY A 381 6.65 19.75 -18.11
N ARG A 382 5.67 19.05 -17.52
CA ARG A 382 4.34 18.95 -18.13
C ARG A 382 3.62 20.30 -18.00
N ILE A 383 3.60 21.07 -19.09
CA ILE A 383 2.95 22.38 -19.15
C ILE A 383 1.43 22.16 -19.20
N GLN A 384 0.70 22.63 -18.19
CA GLN A 384 -0.77 22.58 -18.16
C GLN A 384 -1.40 23.97 -18.15
N ASN A 385 -0.58 25.02 -18.16
CA ASN A 385 -1.01 26.41 -18.04
C ASN A 385 -0.92 27.11 -19.41
N ASP A 386 -2.07 27.53 -19.95
CA ASP A 386 -2.15 28.18 -21.25
C ASP A 386 -1.55 29.60 -21.26
N ILE A 387 -1.51 30.28 -20.11
CA ILE A 387 -0.86 31.59 -19.98
C ILE A 387 0.64 31.45 -20.24
N ILE A 388 1.27 30.42 -19.67
CA ILE A 388 2.71 30.17 -19.88
C ILE A 388 3.01 29.87 -21.35
N ARG A 389 2.12 29.13 -22.04
CA ARG A 389 2.26 28.88 -23.49
C ARG A 389 2.18 30.19 -24.27
N SER A 390 1.18 31.02 -23.98
CA SER A 390 1.01 32.34 -24.60
C SER A 390 2.23 33.24 -24.37
N LEU A 391 2.80 33.23 -23.16
CA LEU A 391 4.04 33.95 -22.86
C LEU A 391 5.21 33.44 -23.71
N ALA A 392 5.37 32.12 -23.86
CA ALA A 392 6.43 31.56 -24.69
C ALA A 392 6.24 31.85 -26.20
N ASP A 393 5.00 31.98 -26.67
CA ASP A 393 4.72 32.41 -28.04
C ASP A 393 5.07 33.90 -28.25
N HIS A 394 4.96 34.73 -27.20
CA HIS A 394 5.26 36.16 -27.25
C HIS A 394 6.75 36.48 -27.04
N TYR A 395 7.42 35.74 -26.15
CA TYR A 395 8.82 35.98 -25.78
C TYR A 395 9.72 34.86 -26.35
N PRO A 396 10.52 35.13 -27.41
CA PRO A 396 11.31 34.10 -28.08
C PRO A 396 12.45 33.52 -27.23
N ASN A 397 12.78 34.17 -26.11
CA ASN A 397 13.77 33.75 -25.14
C ASN A 397 13.19 32.91 -23.99
N LEU A 398 11.86 32.68 -23.96
CA LEU A 398 11.20 31.77 -23.03
C LEU A 398 10.95 30.41 -23.69
N HIS A 399 11.72 29.41 -23.30
CA HIS A 399 11.71 28.06 -23.88
C HIS A 399 10.98 27.08 -22.95
N LEU A 400 9.91 26.48 -23.46
CA LEU A 400 9.17 25.41 -22.78
C LEU A 400 9.63 24.07 -23.31
N LEU A 401 10.19 23.23 -22.42
CA LEU A 401 10.60 21.87 -22.75
C LEU A 401 9.65 20.86 -22.07
N ASP A 402 9.36 19.76 -22.77
CA ASP A 402 8.53 18.69 -22.22
C ASP A 402 9.13 18.04 -20.98
N GLU A 403 8.30 17.32 -20.22
CA GLU A 403 8.72 16.53 -19.07
C GLU A 403 9.84 15.55 -19.42
N LYS A 404 10.86 15.47 -18.55
CA LYS A 404 12.05 14.64 -18.76
C LYS A 404 12.11 13.50 -17.75
N PRO A 405 12.61 12.31 -18.15
CA PRO A 405 12.90 11.25 -17.21
C PRO A 405 13.83 11.74 -16.09
N TYR A 406 13.54 11.33 -14.85
CA TYR A 406 14.29 11.75 -13.65
C TYR A 406 15.81 11.55 -13.80
N ALA A 407 16.22 10.43 -14.41
CA ALA A 407 17.61 10.09 -14.67
C ALA A 407 18.35 11.08 -15.60
N LYS A 408 17.63 11.85 -16.41
CA LYS A 408 18.20 12.83 -17.35
C LYS A 408 18.29 14.24 -16.78
N LEU A 409 17.63 14.54 -15.65
CA LEU A 409 17.60 15.89 -15.09
C LEU A 409 18.99 16.47 -14.78
N PRO A 410 20.00 15.71 -14.29
CA PRO A 410 21.36 16.26 -14.11
C PRO A 410 21.99 16.80 -15.40
N SER A 411 21.70 16.20 -16.56
CA SER A 411 22.17 16.67 -17.87
C SER A 411 21.57 18.00 -18.32
N TYR A 412 20.39 18.36 -17.81
CA TYR A 412 19.80 19.69 -18.03
C TYR A 412 20.30 20.67 -16.96
N LEU A 413 20.36 20.22 -15.70
CA LEU A 413 20.83 21.05 -14.58
C LEU A 413 22.26 21.58 -14.78
N GLN A 414 23.15 20.81 -15.43
CA GLN A 414 24.51 21.28 -15.73
C GLN A 414 24.48 22.55 -16.61
N MET A 415 23.48 22.68 -17.49
CA MET A 415 23.35 23.77 -18.44
C MET A 415 22.79 25.05 -17.80
N PHE A 416 22.18 24.96 -16.62
CA PHE A 416 21.61 26.14 -15.96
C PHE A 416 22.72 26.98 -15.32
N ASP A 417 22.77 28.26 -15.65
CA ASP A 417 23.65 29.22 -14.96
C ASP A 417 23.02 29.65 -13.63
N VAL A 418 21.71 29.89 -13.64
CA VAL A 418 20.90 30.16 -12.45
C VAL A 418 19.69 29.26 -12.44
N CYS A 419 19.39 28.67 -11.29
CA CYS A 419 18.16 27.92 -11.07
C CYS A 419 17.09 28.83 -10.45
N ILE A 420 15.83 28.69 -10.84
CA ILE A 420 14.73 29.47 -10.26
C ILE A 420 13.64 28.54 -9.72
N ILE A 421 12.94 28.96 -8.66
CA ILE A 421 11.71 28.32 -8.16
C ILE A 421 10.62 29.40 -8.12
N PRO A 422 10.03 29.78 -9.25
CA PRO A 422 9.15 30.95 -9.35
C PRO A 422 7.74 30.60 -8.88
N PHE A 423 7.53 30.45 -7.57
CA PHE A 423 6.24 30.06 -7.01
C PHE A 423 5.40 31.25 -6.52
N LYS A 424 4.08 31.20 -6.70
CA LYS A 424 3.14 32.15 -6.09
C LYS A 424 3.02 31.85 -4.59
N ILE A 425 3.36 32.79 -3.71
CA ILE A 425 3.22 32.61 -2.26
C ILE A 425 1.73 32.56 -1.87
N ASN A 426 1.23 31.36 -1.59
CA ASN A 426 -0.11 31.10 -1.08
C ASN A 426 -0.05 30.13 0.12
N ALA A 427 -1.19 29.71 0.66
CA ALA A 427 -1.22 28.78 1.80
C ALA A 427 -0.47 27.46 1.52
N LEU A 428 -0.66 26.90 0.32
CA LEU A 428 0.01 25.66 -0.12
C LEU A 428 1.53 25.83 -0.16
N ILE A 429 2.03 26.90 -0.79
CA ILE A 429 3.46 27.16 -0.93
C ILE A 429 4.10 27.52 0.42
N LYS A 430 3.39 28.19 1.32
CA LYS A 430 3.86 28.42 2.70
C LYS A 430 4.07 27.12 3.49
N ALA A 431 3.32 26.07 3.16
CA ALA A 431 3.44 24.73 3.75
C ALA A 431 4.42 23.81 2.99
N THR A 432 5.01 24.26 1.88
CA THR A 432 5.83 23.43 1.00
C THR A 432 7.30 23.44 1.43
N ASN A 433 7.91 22.26 1.56
CA ASN A 433 9.36 22.09 1.58
C ASN A 433 9.84 21.62 0.18
N PRO A 434 10.28 22.52 -0.71
CA PRO A 434 10.42 22.19 -2.13
C PRO A 434 11.65 21.31 -2.40
N VAL A 435 11.43 20.14 -3.00
CA VAL A 435 12.50 19.17 -3.32
C VAL A 435 13.61 19.79 -4.18
N LYS A 436 13.24 20.65 -5.15
CA LYS A 436 14.16 21.27 -6.13
C LYS A 436 15.31 22.02 -5.47
N ILE A 437 15.10 22.57 -4.27
CA ILE A 437 16.16 23.31 -3.59
C ILE A 437 17.35 22.41 -3.24
N TYR A 438 17.08 21.16 -2.85
CA TYR A 438 18.12 20.18 -2.52
C TYR A 438 18.83 19.69 -3.78
N GLU A 439 18.09 19.55 -4.89
CA GLU A 439 18.62 19.10 -6.18
C GLU A 439 19.56 20.15 -6.79
N TYR A 440 19.13 21.41 -6.85
CA TYR A 440 19.95 22.53 -7.33
C TYR A 440 21.16 22.77 -6.42
N SER A 441 20.96 22.67 -5.10
CA SER A 441 22.05 22.82 -4.13
C SER A 441 23.06 21.68 -4.20
N ALA A 442 22.66 20.45 -4.55
CA ALA A 442 23.59 19.34 -4.79
C ALA A 442 24.50 19.60 -6.00
N ALA A 443 24.00 20.30 -7.02
CA ALA A 443 24.80 20.80 -8.13
C ALA A 443 25.57 22.10 -7.78
N GLY A 444 25.40 22.66 -6.58
CA GLY A 444 26.08 23.88 -6.15
C GLY A 444 25.64 25.14 -6.90
N LYS A 445 24.51 25.10 -7.62
CA LYS A 445 24.03 26.20 -8.47
C LYS A 445 23.43 27.34 -7.62
N PRO A 446 23.58 28.61 -8.03
CA PRO A 446 22.83 29.70 -7.43
C PRO A 446 21.33 29.52 -7.72
N VAL A 447 20.51 29.77 -6.70
CA VAL A 447 19.06 29.56 -6.77
C VAL A 447 18.33 30.83 -6.34
N VAL A 448 17.33 31.23 -7.13
CA VAL A 448 16.41 32.32 -6.80
C VAL A 448 15.01 31.78 -6.52
N ASN A 449 14.41 32.18 -5.41
CA ASN A 449 13.08 31.72 -5.00
C ASN A 449 12.32 32.80 -4.21
N PRO A 450 10.98 32.73 -4.12
CA PRO A 450 10.20 33.52 -3.18
C PRO A 450 10.60 33.24 -1.73
N PRO A 451 10.34 34.13 -0.77
CA PRO A 451 10.67 33.91 0.65
C PRO A 451 9.77 32.82 1.28
N ILE A 452 10.09 31.56 0.99
CA ILE A 452 9.38 30.37 1.48
C ILE A 452 9.88 30.05 2.90
N PRO A 453 9.01 29.97 3.92
CA PRO A 453 9.43 29.78 5.32
C PRO A 453 10.32 28.56 5.56
N GLU A 454 10.07 27.45 4.85
CA GLU A 454 10.81 26.20 4.99
C GLU A 454 12.28 26.29 4.52
N LEU A 455 12.63 27.31 3.74
CA LEU A 455 13.96 27.47 3.17
C LEU A 455 14.94 28.23 4.08
N LYS A 456 14.51 28.60 5.30
CA LYS A 456 15.39 29.20 6.32
C LYS A 456 16.64 28.37 6.59
N VAL A 457 16.59 27.04 6.44
CA VAL A 457 17.78 26.16 6.61
C VAL A 457 18.91 26.54 5.65
N PHE A 458 18.59 27.10 4.48
CA PHE A 458 19.58 27.55 3.52
C PHE A 458 20.05 29.00 3.75
N ASN A 459 19.48 29.75 4.70
CA ASN A 459 19.89 31.11 5.11
C ASN A 459 20.36 31.98 3.92
N SER A 460 21.56 32.54 4.00
CA SER A 460 22.20 33.43 3.02
C SER A 460 22.78 32.69 1.79
N LEU A 461 22.48 31.40 1.62
CA LEU A 461 22.94 30.63 0.46
C LEU A 461 22.00 30.79 -0.74
N LEU A 462 20.80 31.33 -0.56
CA LEU A 462 19.80 31.52 -1.60
C LEU A 462 19.55 33.00 -1.83
N TYR A 463 19.13 33.34 -3.05
CA TYR A 463 18.61 34.67 -3.38
C TYR A 463 17.09 34.65 -3.26
N GLN A 464 16.52 35.64 -2.56
CA GLN A 464 15.09 35.64 -2.26
C GLN A 464 14.40 36.97 -2.56
N ALA A 465 13.24 36.89 -3.22
CA ALA A 465 12.45 38.06 -3.56
C ALA A 465 10.95 37.76 -3.62
N ALA A 466 10.13 38.69 -3.15
CA ALA A 466 8.68 38.51 -3.06
C ALA A 466 7.89 39.06 -4.26
N THR A 467 8.49 39.86 -5.13
CA THR A 467 7.82 40.49 -6.28
C THR A 467 8.55 40.19 -7.58
N PRO A 468 7.86 40.15 -8.74
CA PRO A 468 8.50 39.86 -10.04
C PRO A 468 9.72 40.72 -10.33
N LEU A 469 9.62 42.05 -10.15
CA LEU A 469 10.72 42.98 -10.37
C LEU A 469 11.92 42.67 -9.48
N LYS A 470 11.70 42.48 -8.17
CA LYS A 470 12.80 42.15 -7.24
C LYS A 470 13.37 40.76 -7.55
N PHE A 471 12.54 39.82 -7.96
CA PHE A 471 12.98 38.48 -8.36
C PHE A 471 13.92 38.55 -9.56
N SER A 472 13.57 39.35 -10.57
CA SER A 472 14.43 39.61 -11.71
C SER A 472 15.78 40.23 -11.30
N LEU A 473 15.78 41.21 -10.38
CA LEU A 473 17.01 41.80 -9.84
C LEU A 473 17.89 40.77 -9.10
N GLU A 474 17.27 39.88 -8.32
CA GLU A 474 17.97 38.79 -7.63
C GLU A 474 18.53 37.75 -8.61
N VAL A 475 17.85 37.46 -9.72
CA VAL A 475 18.43 36.66 -10.83
C VAL A 475 19.66 37.34 -11.41
N GLY A 476 19.64 38.66 -11.56
CA GLY A 476 20.80 39.42 -12.04
C GLY A 476 22.01 39.33 -11.12
N LYS A 477 21.78 39.30 -9.80
CA LYS A 477 22.84 39.05 -8.80
C LYS A 477 23.34 37.61 -8.87
N ALA A 478 22.42 36.64 -8.95
CA ALA A 478 22.73 35.22 -9.05
C ALA A 478 23.57 34.89 -10.30
N LEU A 479 23.26 35.50 -11.45
CA LEU A 479 24.02 35.33 -12.70
C LEU A 479 25.47 35.83 -12.60
N LYS A 480 25.73 36.79 -11.70
CA LYS A 480 27.07 37.33 -11.45
C LYS A 480 27.83 36.53 -10.38
N GLU A 481 27.19 35.58 -9.71
CA GLU A 481 27.82 34.79 -8.65
C GLU A 481 28.87 33.84 -9.24
N LYS A 482 30.12 34.00 -8.80
CA LYS A 482 31.24 33.10 -9.12
C LYS A 482 31.86 32.44 -7.88
N SER A 483 31.14 32.48 -6.75
CA SER A 483 31.67 32.07 -5.45
C SER A 483 31.68 30.55 -5.29
N LEU A 484 32.86 29.94 -5.40
CA LEU A 484 33.06 28.52 -5.09
C LEU A 484 32.69 28.21 -3.64
N THR A 485 32.94 29.13 -2.71
CA THR A 485 32.57 28.98 -1.30
C THR A 485 31.05 28.83 -1.10
N LEU A 486 30.24 29.65 -1.78
CA LEU A 486 28.77 29.53 -1.70
C LEU A 486 28.31 28.23 -2.37
N SER A 487 28.88 27.87 -3.51
CA SER A 487 28.61 26.60 -4.19
C SER A 487 28.87 25.39 -3.29
N THR A 488 30.04 25.32 -2.66
CA THR A 488 30.40 24.25 -1.72
C THR A 488 29.48 24.21 -0.49
N LYS A 489 29.12 25.37 0.08
CA LYS A 489 28.18 25.43 1.21
C LYS A 489 26.78 24.90 0.84
N ARG A 490 26.27 25.23 -0.35
CA ARG A 490 25.00 24.64 -0.86
C ARG A 490 25.09 23.12 -0.96
N GLN A 491 26.20 22.61 -1.51
CA GLN A 491 26.43 21.16 -1.62
C GLN A 491 26.50 20.47 -0.26
N GLN A 492 27.13 21.10 0.74
CA GLN A 492 27.17 20.59 2.12
C GLN A 492 25.77 20.47 2.72
N VAL A 493 24.91 21.49 2.56
CA VAL A 493 23.51 21.42 3.03
C VAL A 493 22.74 20.32 2.30
N ALA A 494 22.89 20.18 0.98
CA ALA A 494 22.24 19.11 0.23
C ALA A 494 22.71 17.72 0.68
N ARG A 495 24.01 17.52 0.88
CA ARG A 495 24.60 16.26 1.39
C ARG A 495 24.16 15.95 2.82
N ALA A 496 23.86 16.96 3.62
CA ALA A 496 23.28 16.79 4.95
C ALA A 496 21.81 16.36 4.92
N ASN A 497 21.08 16.61 3.81
CA ASN A 497 19.63 16.43 3.67
C ASN A 497 19.28 15.46 2.55
N THR A 498 19.55 14.16 2.77
CA THR A 498 19.31 13.08 1.81
C THR A 498 18.10 12.21 2.17
N TRP A 499 17.48 11.59 1.16
CA TRP A 499 16.38 10.64 1.38
C TRP A 499 16.79 9.47 2.27
N THR A 500 18.00 8.93 2.11
CA THR A 500 18.53 7.86 2.98
C THR A 500 18.46 8.24 4.45
N LYS A 501 18.91 9.45 4.83
CA LYS A 501 18.81 9.92 6.23
C LYS A 501 17.37 10.05 6.74
N ARG A 502 16.42 10.43 5.87
CA ARG A 502 15.00 10.48 6.23
C ARG A 502 14.44 9.09 6.48
N ILE A 503 14.88 8.12 5.69
CA ILE A 503 14.39 6.75 5.74
C ILE A 503 15.03 5.97 6.88
N ASP A 504 16.30 6.23 7.21
CA ASP A 504 16.93 5.72 8.43
C ASP A 504 16.09 6.08 9.66
N LEU A 505 15.74 7.37 9.78
CA LEU A 505 14.91 7.85 10.88
C LEU A 505 13.50 7.23 10.84
N LEU A 506 12.85 7.18 9.67
CA LEU A 506 11.51 6.60 9.55
C LEU A 506 11.50 5.10 9.89
N ASP A 507 12.51 4.36 9.45
CA ASP A 507 12.65 2.91 9.69
C ASP A 507 12.78 2.61 11.18
N ASP A 508 13.53 3.41 11.93
CA ASP A 508 13.61 3.28 13.40
C ASP A 508 12.26 3.49 14.07
N TYR A 509 11.49 4.48 13.62
CA TYR A 509 10.12 4.70 14.11
C TYR A 509 9.18 3.55 13.71
N ILE A 510 9.26 3.04 12.47
CA ILE A 510 8.49 1.89 11.99
C ILE A 510 8.75 0.68 12.89
N LYS A 511 10.02 0.36 13.16
CA LYS A 511 10.38 -0.75 14.05
C LYS A 511 9.82 -0.56 15.45
N LYS A 512 9.91 0.65 16.01
CA LYS A 512 9.38 0.98 17.34
C LYS A 512 7.86 0.78 17.43
N ILE A 513 7.10 1.27 16.46
CA ILE A 513 5.62 1.21 16.52
C ILE A 513 5.04 -0.16 16.13
N LEU A 514 5.78 -0.93 15.32
CA LEU A 514 5.36 -2.23 14.81
C LEU A 514 5.80 -3.38 15.73
N PHE A 515 6.94 -3.23 16.41
CA PHE A 515 7.55 -4.25 17.26
C PHE A 515 7.73 -3.80 18.73
N PRO A 516 6.65 -3.39 19.45
CA PRO A 516 6.72 -3.22 20.89
C PRO A 516 7.11 -4.52 21.60
N LYS A 517 7.58 -4.45 22.86
CA LYS A 517 8.09 -5.65 23.51
C LYS A 517 6.96 -6.60 23.91
N VAL A 518 7.09 -7.89 23.58
CA VAL A 518 6.13 -8.95 23.93
C VAL A 518 6.78 -9.96 24.88
N SER A 519 6.11 -10.29 25.99
CA SER A 519 6.47 -11.44 26.83
C SER A 519 5.55 -12.60 26.53
N ILE A 520 6.12 -13.72 26.10
CA ILE A 520 5.40 -14.98 25.89
C ILE A 520 5.68 -15.87 27.09
N ILE A 521 4.64 -16.36 27.75
CA ILE A 521 4.75 -17.24 28.91
C ILE A 521 4.24 -18.62 28.50
N LEU A 522 5.14 -19.60 28.58
CA LEU A 522 4.89 -21.00 28.24
C LEU A 522 5.06 -21.84 29.51
N VAL A 523 3.97 -22.40 30.03
CA VAL A 523 4.05 -23.30 31.19
C VAL A 523 4.24 -24.74 30.71
N VAL A 524 5.20 -25.43 31.29
CA VAL A 524 5.62 -26.78 30.89
C VAL A 524 5.45 -27.74 32.06
N TYR A 525 4.81 -28.88 31.80
CA TYR A 525 4.77 -30.01 32.72
C TYR A 525 4.82 -31.31 31.89
N ASN A 526 5.96 -32.01 31.94
CA ASN A 526 6.26 -33.21 31.16
C ASN A 526 6.15 -32.98 29.63
N ASN A 527 5.88 -34.03 28.84
CA ASN A 527 5.67 -33.96 27.40
C ASN A 527 6.84 -33.33 26.61
N PRO A 528 8.03 -33.98 26.60
CA PRO A 528 9.25 -33.43 26.00
C PRO A 528 9.08 -33.09 24.52
N ASP A 529 8.41 -33.95 23.74
CA ASP A 529 8.29 -33.77 22.29
C ASP A 529 7.40 -32.57 21.93
N TRP A 530 6.23 -32.45 22.57
CA TRP A 530 5.32 -31.31 22.38
C TRP A 530 5.93 -30.00 22.85
N THR A 531 6.66 -30.04 23.97
CA THR A 531 7.40 -28.88 24.48
C THR A 531 8.43 -28.41 23.46
N LYS A 532 9.21 -29.34 22.88
CA LYS A 532 10.17 -29.02 21.83
C LYS A 532 9.49 -28.39 20.61
N ILE A 533 8.43 -29.02 20.10
CA ILE A 533 7.66 -28.52 18.95
C ILE A 533 7.13 -27.10 19.19
N SER A 534 6.58 -26.86 20.39
CA SER A 534 6.01 -25.55 20.74
C SER A 534 7.09 -24.47 20.80
N ILE A 535 8.19 -24.72 21.51
CA ILE A 535 9.30 -23.76 21.64
C ILE A 535 9.93 -23.47 20.27
N ASP A 536 10.23 -24.51 19.48
CA ASP A 536 10.81 -24.35 18.14
C ASP A 536 9.88 -23.56 17.23
N SER A 537 8.57 -23.85 17.24
CA SER A 537 7.60 -23.09 16.43
C SER A 537 7.57 -21.60 16.80
N ILE A 538 7.64 -21.26 18.09
CA ILE A 538 7.69 -19.86 18.54
C ILE A 538 8.99 -19.19 18.08
N LEU A 539 10.12 -19.87 18.20
CA LEU A 539 11.42 -19.33 17.80
C LEU A 539 11.53 -19.13 16.29
N GLU A 540 11.05 -20.08 15.49
CA GLU A 540 11.23 -20.12 14.04
C GLU A 540 10.13 -19.41 13.25
N ARG A 541 8.89 -19.37 13.77
CA ARG A 541 7.71 -18.89 13.01
C ARG A 541 7.12 -17.58 13.52
N SER A 542 7.65 -16.98 14.57
CA SER A 542 7.08 -15.71 15.06
C SER A 542 7.39 -14.52 14.15
N TYR A 543 8.54 -14.51 13.46
CA TYR A 543 9.03 -13.40 12.63
C TYR A 543 8.88 -12.03 13.31
N TYR A 544 9.16 -11.98 14.62
CA TYR A 544 8.96 -10.81 15.46
C TYR A 544 10.27 -10.54 16.21
N PRO A 545 10.92 -9.37 16.04
CA PRO A 545 12.26 -9.18 16.57
C PRO A 545 12.32 -8.90 18.08
N ASN A 546 11.22 -8.42 18.68
CA ASN A 546 11.22 -7.86 20.04
C ASN A 546 10.31 -8.64 21.01
N TYR A 547 10.60 -9.92 21.21
CA TYR A 547 9.92 -10.72 22.25
C TYR A 547 10.92 -11.44 23.17
N GLU A 548 10.44 -11.81 24.35
CA GLU A 548 11.08 -12.77 25.24
C GLU A 548 10.14 -13.96 25.47
N LEU A 549 10.68 -15.17 25.45
CA LEU A 549 9.97 -16.41 25.72
C LEU A 549 10.36 -16.90 27.13
N ILE A 550 9.43 -16.78 28.07
CA ILE A 550 9.57 -17.21 29.45
C ILE A 550 8.97 -18.61 29.55
N VAL A 551 9.83 -19.62 29.66
CA VAL A 551 9.41 -21.02 29.81
C VAL A 551 9.47 -21.37 31.28
N VAL A 552 8.31 -21.71 31.85
CA VAL A 552 8.17 -22.08 33.26
C VAL A 552 8.02 -23.58 33.35
N ASP A 553 9.09 -24.26 33.75
CA ASP A 553 9.02 -25.66 34.13
C ASP A 553 8.31 -25.81 35.48
N ASN A 554 7.23 -26.57 35.51
CA ASN A 554 6.38 -26.76 36.67
C ASN A 554 6.67 -28.09 37.37
N ASN A 555 7.96 -28.38 37.58
CA ASN A 555 8.49 -29.62 38.16
C ASN A 555 8.28 -30.85 37.24
N SER A 556 8.82 -30.79 36.03
CA SER A 556 8.73 -31.89 35.05
C SER A 556 9.73 -33.03 35.31
N ASP A 557 9.52 -34.16 34.62
CA ASP A 557 10.45 -35.27 34.59
C ASP A 557 11.82 -34.94 33.95
N GLN A 558 12.80 -35.84 34.14
CA GLN A 558 14.15 -35.67 33.60
C GLN A 558 14.21 -35.59 32.06
N LYS A 559 13.24 -36.18 31.34
CA LYS A 559 13.20 -36.14 29.87
C LYS A 559 12.87 -34.73 29.40
N THR A 560 11.86 -34.10 30.00
CA THR A 560 11.51 -32.71 29.70
C THR A 560 12.61 -31.75 30.16
N LEU A 561 13.21 -31.93 31.33
CA LEU A 561 14.33 -31.10 31.78
C LEU A 561 15.52 -31.17 30.80
N LYS A 562 15.81 -32.34 30.24
CA LYS A 562 16.85 -32.51 29.20
C LYS A 562 16.52 -31.71 27.93
N VAL A 563 15.25 -31.69 27.50
CA VAL A 563 14.81 -30.85 26.36
C VAL A 563 14.99 -29.37 26.68
N LEU A 564 14.55 -28.91 27.85
CA LEU A 564 14.64 -27.50 28.23
C LEU A 564 16.08 -26.98 28.28
N LYS A 565 17.03 -27.82 28.73
CA LYS A 565 18.45 -27.47 28.77
C LYS A 565 19.00 -27.05 27.40
N ASN A 566 18.46 -27.57 26.30
CA ASN A 566 18.89 -27.20 24.94
C ASN A 566 18.63 -25.73 24.60
N TYR A 567 17.73 -25.05 25.32
CA TYR A 567 17.36 -23.66 25.07
C TYR A 567 18.03 -22.65 26.01
N THR A 568 18.83 -23.11 26.99
CA THR A 568 19.46 -22.25 28.01
C THR A 568 20.31 -21.12 27.41
N ASN A 569 20.96 -21.38 26.27
CA ASN A 569 21.84 -20.41 25.61
C ASN A 569 21.12 -19.52 24.59
N ASN A 570 19.82 -19.72 24.36
CA ASN A 570 19.08 -18.86 23.43
C ASN A 570 18.78 -17.51 24.10
N PRO A 571 19.21 -16.36 23.53
CA PRO A 571 19.07 -15.05 24.17
C PRO A 571 17.63 -14.59 24.36
N ARG A 572 16.66 -15.25 23.70
CA ARG A 572 15.22 -14.97 23.85
C ARG A 572 14.55 -15.83 24.91
N VAL A 573 15.17 -16.94 25.30
CA VAL A 573 14.54 -17.91 26.19
C VAL A 573 15.00 -17.66 27.62
N LYS A 574 14.04 -17.49 28.52
CA LYS A 574 14.25 -17.44 29.96
C LYS A 574 13.59 -18.64 30.61
N LEU A 575 14.39 -19.52 31.19
CA LEU A 575 13.91 -20.69 31.92
C LEU A 575 13.63 -20.33 33.38
N ILE A 576 12.51 -20.80 33.92
CA ILE A 576 12.15 -20.73 35.34
C ILE A 576 11.80 -22.13 35.79
N TYR A 577 12.37 -22.58 36.90
CA TYR A 577 12.09 -23.89 37.48
C TYR A 577 11.33 -23.73 38.78
N ASN A 578 10.10 -24.23 38.83
CA ASN A 578 9.36 -24.33 40.08
C ASN A 578 9.77 -25.61 40.83
N SER A 579 9.85 -25.54 42.16
CA SER A 579 10.17 -26.69 43.01
C SER A 579 9.02 -27.70 43.14
N ALA A 580 7.81 -27.34 42.70
CA ALA A 580 6.62 -28.17 42.71
C ALA A 580 5.71 -27.82 41.54
N ASN A 581 4.78 -28.71 41.21
CA ASN A 581 3.72 -28.42 40.24
C ASN A 581 2.69 -27.50 40.86
N LEU A 582 2.75 -26.21 40.53
CA LEU A 582 1.85 -25.15 41.02
C LEU A 582 0.52 -25.06 40.25
N GLY A 583 0.25 -26.03 39.38
CA GLY A 583 -0.87 -26.00 38.43
C GLY A 583 -0.75 -24.92 37.36
N PHE A 584 -1.77 -24.81 36.50
CA PHE A 584 -1.75 -23.88 35.37
C PHE A 584 -1.66 -22.42 35.82
N ALA A 585 -2.50 -22.01 36.78
CA ALA A 585 -2.50 -20.65 37.31
C ALA A 585 -1.16 -20.29 37.97
N GLY A 586 -0.65 -21.15 38.87
CA GLY A 586 0.61 -20.91 39.58
C GLY A 586 1.83 -20.87 38.67
N GLY A 587 1.90 -21.77 37.68
CA GLY A 587 2.94 -21.77 36.66
C GLY A 587 2.94 -20.47 35.84
N ASN A 588 1.79 -20.09 35.30
CA ASN A 588 1.65 -18.84 34.53
C ASN A 588 2.00 -17.61 35.38
N ASN A 589 1.56 -17.58 36.64
CA ASN A 589 1.85 -16.51 37.57
C ASN A 589 3.35 -16.36 37.85
N SER A 590 4.10 -17.47 37.86
CA SER A 590 5.56 -17.44 38.02
C SER A 590 6.25 -16.76 36.84
N GLY A 591 5.77 -17.03 35.61
CA GLY A 591 6.22 -16.31 34.42
C GLY A 591 5.80 -14.84 34.41
N LEU A 592 4.56 -14.54 34.81
CA LEU A 592 4.00 -13.18 34.86
C LEU A 592 4.82 -12.25 35.78
N LYS A 593 5.34 -12.76 36.89
CA LYS A 593 6.18 -11.99 37.83
C LYS A 593 7.45 -11.42 37.20
N VAL A 594 7.99 -12.06 36.16
CA VAL A 594 9.25 -11.65 35.53
C VAL A 594 9.09 -11.09 34.12
N ALA A 595 7.86 -11.04 33.60
CA ALA A 595 7.53 -10.51 32.28
C ALA A 595 7.81 -9.01 32.17
N LYS A 596 8.52 -8.59 31.11
CA LYS A 596 8.95 -7.20 30.90
C LYS A 596 8.22 -6.52 29.73
N GLY A 597 7.48 -7.25 28.91
CA GLY A 597 6.81 -6.75 27.72
C GLY A 597 5.63 -5.84 28.00
N ASP A 598 5.35 -4.94 27.05
CA ASP A 598 4.14 -4.11 27.01
C ASP A 598 2.89 -4.95 26.73
N TYR A 599 3.10 -6.10 26.12
CA TYR A 599 2.10 -7.11 25.81
C TYR A 599 2.53 -8.46 26.39
N ILE A 600 1.54 -9.21 26.88
CA ILE A 600 1.75 -10.49 27.55
C ILE A 600 0.89 -11.54 26.83
N ILE A 601 1.54 -12.59 26.36
CA ILE A 601 0.90 -13.77 25.78
C ILE A 601 1.05 -14.91 26.78
N LEU A 602 -0.06 -15.56 27.16
CA LEU A 602 0.00 -16.89 27.78
C LEU A 602 -0.31 -17.92 26.70
N ILE A 603 0.45 -19.00 26.68
CA ILE A 603 0.32 -20.04 25.67
C ILE A 603 0.65 -21.43 26.26
N ASN A 604 -0.06 -22.45 25.81
CA ASN A 604 0.18 -23.84 26.21
C ASN A 604 1.38 -24.47 25.51
N ASN A 605 1.90 -25.59 26.05
CA ASN A 605 3.05 -26.34 25.52
C ASN A 605 2.70 -27.44 24.50
N ASP A 606 1.47 -27.48 24.01
CA ASP A 606 0.96 -28.42 23.01
C ASP A 606 0.39 -27.68 21.79
N ILE A 607 1.16 -26.73 21.27
CA ILE A 607 0.76 -25.87 20.15
C ILE A 607 1.80 -25.85 19.03
N ARG A 608 1.39 -25.31 17.88
CA ARG A 608 2.29 -24.85 16.83
C ARG A 608 1.75 -23.53 16.27
N VAL A 609 2.54 -22.47 16.39
CA VAL A 609 2.15 -21.12 15.91
C VAL A 609 2.38 -21.00 14.40
N THR A 610 1.67 -20.05 13.77
CA THR A 610 1.82 -19.74 12.34
C THR A 610 2.45 -18.36 12.11
N PRO A 611 3.04 -18.09 10.93
CA PRO A 611 3.74 -16.84 10.64
C PRO A 611 2.93 -15.56 10.90
N GLY A 612 3.55 -14.57 11.54
CA GLY A 612 2.96 -13.22 11.74
C GLY A 612 1.96 -13.09 12.89
N TRP A 613 1.73 -14.17 13.65
CA TRP A 613 0.73 -14.23 14.73
C TRP A 613 0.90 -13.14 15.80
N ILE A 614 2.14 -12.86 16.25
CA ILE A 614 2.40 -11.84 17.29
C ILE A 614 2.01 -10.44 16.81
N THR A 615 2.42 -10.07 15.59
CA THR A 615 2.13 -8.73 15.05
C THR A 615 0.64 -8.51 14.92
N ARG A 616 -0.12 -9.51 14.45
CA ARG A 616 -1.58 -9.41 14.35
C ARG A 616 -2.24 -9.28 15.73
N PHE A 617 -1.81 -10.07 16.73
CA PHE A 617 -2.31 -9.91 18.11
C PHE A 617 -2.09 -8.49 18.64
N VAL A 618 -0.87 -7.96 18.49
CA VAL A 618 -0.52 -6.60 18.91
C VAL A 618 -1.41 -5.58 18.18
N GLN A 619 -1.61 -5.72 16.87
CA GLN A 619 -2.45 -4.81 16.09
C GLN A 619 -3.92 -4.84 16.51
N HIS A 620 -4.50 -6.01 16.77
CA HIS A 620 -5.86 -6.12 17.31
C HIS A 620 -5.99 -5.50 18.70
N SER A 621 -4.98 -5.65 19.55
CA SER A 621 -5.00 -5.10 20.92
C SER A 621 -5.05 -3.57 21.01
N LYS A 622 -4.73 -2.88 19.90
CA LYS A 622 -4.84 -1.41 19.81
C LYS A 622 -6.29 -0.93 19.70
N GLN A 623 -7.24 -1.82 19.38
CA GLN A 623 -8.65 -1.47 19.34
C GLN A 623 -9.18 -1.12 20.74
N LYS A 624 -10.09 -0.15 20.82
CA LYS A 624 -10.57 0.39 22.10
C LYS A 624 -11.42 -0.65 22.85
N GLY A 625 -11.22 -0.72 24.17
CA GLY A 625 -12.07 -1.50 25.07
C GLY A 625 -11.74 -2.99 25.15
N ILE A 626 -10.73 -3.48 24.42
CA ILE A 626 -10.33 -4.89 24.48
C ILE A 626 -9.52 -5.19 25.74
N GLY A 627 -9.89 -6.24 26.45
CA GLY A 627 -9.16 -6.78 27.61
C GLY A 627 -8.21 -7.90 27.22
N ILE A 628 -8.74 -8.95 26.59
CA ILE A 628 -8.00 -10.14 26.17
C ILE A 628 -8.38 -10.52 24.74
N ILE A 629 -7.43 -11.12 24.01
CA ILE A 629 -7.60 -11.55 22.62
C ILE A 629 -7.11 -12.99 22.47
N GLY A 630 -7.87 -13.84 21.79
CA GLY A 630 -7.48 -15.21 21.46
C GLY A 630 -7.57 -15.50 19.96
N PRO A 631 -6.82 -16.48 19.44
CA PRO A 631 -6.84 -16.86 18.04
C PRO A 631 -7.85 -17.99 17.78
N VAL A 632 -8.18 -18.23 16.52
CA VAL A 632 -8.87 -19.47 16.12
C VAL A 632 -7.90 -20.65 16.11
N THR A 633 -8.44 -21.87 16.25
CA THR A 633 -7.65 -23.10 16.28
C THR A 633 -8.42 -24.30 15.69
N ASN A 634 -7.71 -25.38 15.37
CA ASN A 634 -8.29 -26.65 14.90
C ASN A 634 -8.98 -27.45 16.03
N ASN A 635 -8.52 -27.32 17.27
CA ASN A 635 -8.96 -28.19 18.35
C ASN A 635 -9.07 -27.45 19.69
N ILE A 636 -10.29 -27.20 20.16
CA ILE A 636 -10.58 -26.64 21.48
C ILE A 636 -12.06 -26.86 21.78
N GLY A 637 -12.47 -26.92 23.05
CA GLY A 637 -13.85 -27.14 23.45
C GLY A 637 -14.73 -25.89 23.48
N ASN A 638 -14.52 -24.90 22.61
CA ASN A 638 -15.29 -23.66 22.57
C ASN A 638 -15.37 -23.04 21.15
N GLU A 639 -15.89 -21.81 21.08
CA GLU A 639 -16.08 -21.06 19.86
C GLU A 639 -14.78 -20.80 19.08
N ALA A 640 -13.59 -20.91 19.68
CA ALA A 640 -12.34 -20.71 18.95
C ALA A 640 -12.04 -21.83 17.93
N LYS A 641 -12.71 -22.98 18.01
CA LYS A 641 -12.59 -24.07 17.02
C LYS A 641 -13.11 -23.63 15.65
N ILE A 642 -12.41 -24.03 14.59
CA ILE A 642 -12.81 -23.86 13.19
C ILE A 642 -12.69 -25.18 12.42
N ASN A 643 -13.45 -25.30 11.33
CA ASN A 643 -13.29 -26.41 10.38
C ASN A 643 -12.11 -26.10 9.46
N ILE A 644 -11.04 -26.87 9.58
CA ILE A 644 -9.83 -26.71 8.77
C ILE A 644 -9.19 -28.09 8.58
N VAL A 645 -8.66 -28.35 7.39
CA VAL A 645 -8.12 -29.66 6.99
C VAL A 645 -6.72 -29.48 6.41
N TYR A 646 -5.77 -30.25 6.94
CA TYR A 646 -4.38 -30.38 6.51
C TYR A 646 -3.74 -31.57 7.24
N ASP A 647 -2.61 -32.08 6.76
CA ASP A 647 -1.77 -32.98 7.55
C ASP A 647 -1.01 -32.19 8.65
N PRO A 648 -1.23 -32.45 9.95
CA PRO A 648 -0.56 -31.72 11.04
C PRO A 648 0.96 -31.96 11.09
N GLU A 649 1.47 -33.03 10.48
CA GLU A 649 2.91 -33.29 10.38
C GLU A 649 3.53 -32.56 9.17
N ASN A 650 2.73 -32.18 8.17
CA ASN A 650 3.17 -31.37 7.04
C ASN A 650 3.02 -29.87 7.32
N ILE A 651 4.10 -29.25 7.77
CA ILE A 651 4.13 -27.82 8.11
C ILE A 651 3.71 -26.93 6.93
N SER A 652 4.06 -27.30 5.69
CA SER A 652 3.74 -26.48 4.51
C SER A 652 2.23 -26.48 4.22
N GLU A 653 1.57 -27.62 4.40
CA GLU A 653 0.10 -27.71 4.27
C GLU A 653 -0.62 -26.96 5.39
N LEU A 654 -0.16 -27.12 6.63
CA LEU A 654 -0.69 -26.38 7.79
C LEU A 654 -0.64 -24.86 7.54
N GLU A 655 0.51 -24.33 7.13
CA GLU A 655 0.66 -22.89 6.88
C GLU A 655 -0.15 -22.42 5.67
N ALA A 656 -0.28 -23.24 4.62
CA ALA A 656 -1.12 -22.90 3.48
C ALA A 656 -2.61 -22.82 3.86
N ALA A 657 -3.11 -23.81 4.60
CA ALA A 657 -4.49 -23.83 5.08
C ALA A 657 -4.77 -22.68 6.05
N ALA A 658 -3.85 -22.42 6.99
CA ALA A 658 -3.94 -21.29 7.91
C ALA A 658 -3.98 -19.95 7.15
N ARG A 659 -3.14 -19.78 6.12
CA ARG A 659 -3.12 -18.57 5.29
C ARG A 659 -4.41 -18.38 4.50
N GLU A 660 -4.97 -19.45 3.94
CA GLU A 660 -6.27 -19.39 3.24
C GLU A 660 -7.37 -18.90 4.19
N TYR A 661 -7.45 -19.46 5.39
CA TYR A 661 -8.44 -19.07 6.39
C TYR A 661 -8.24 -17.62 6.85
N THR A 662 -7.02 -17.29 7.30
CA THR A 662 -6.74 -15.98 7.92
C THR A 662 -6.84 -14.82 6.92
N SER A 663 -6.43 -15.01 5.66
CA SER A 663 -6.59 -13.98 4.62
C SER A 663 -8.05 -13.76 4.23
N SER A 664 -8.87 -14.81 4.15
CA SER A 664 -10.31 -14.69 3.88
C SER A 664 -11.08 -14.06 5.04
N HIS A 665 -10.59 -14.20 6.28
CA HIS A 665 -11.16 -13.62 7.50
C HIS A 665 -10.36 -12.42 8.03
N TRP A 666 -9.58 -11.75 7.16
CA TRP A 666 -8.70 -10.66 7.56
C TRP A 666 -9.42 -9.58 8.37
N ASN A 667 -8.85 -9.24 9.55
CA ASN A 667 -9.38 -8.27 10.50
C ASN A 667 -10.82 -8.57 11.02
N HIS A 668 -11.30 -9.81 10.88
CA HIS A 668 -12.58 -10.22 11.44
C HIS A 668 -12.43 -10.62 12.92
N THR A 669 -13.37 -10.17 13.74
CA THR A 669 -13.34 -10.35 15.19
C THR A 669 -14.71 -10.73 15.73
N ILE A 670 -14.76 -11.63 16.71
CA ILE A 670 -15.98 -12.05 17.40
C ILE A 670 -15.82 -11.71 18.89
N GLU A 671 -16.77 -10.99 19.45
CA GLU A 671 -16.83 -10.75 20.90
C GLU A 671 -17.39 -11.99 21.59
N LEU A 672 -16.71 -12.48 22.63
CA LEU A 672 -17.08 -13.67 23.39
C LEU A 672 -17.36 -13.33 24.86
N HIS A 673 -18.09 -14.19 25.55
CA HIS A 673 -18.22 -14.12 27.00
C HIS A 673 -17.01 -14.75 27.73
N LYS A 674 -16.40 -15.75 27.09
CA LYS A 674 -15.37 -16.63 27.66
C LYS A 674 -14.40 -17.03 26.55
N LEU A 675 -13.12 -17.14 26.87
CA LEU A 675 -12.09 -17.55 25.93
C LEU A 675 -11.19 -18.57 26.62
N ALA A 676 -11.04 -19.76 26.02
CA ALA A 676 -10.18 -20.80 26.56
C ALA A 676 -8.72 -20.36 26.57
N ALA A 677 -8.00 -20.59 27.68
CA ALA A 677 -6.64 -20.07 27.88
C ALA A 677 -5.51 -20.84 27.18
N PHE A 678 -5.77 -21.52 26.05
CA PHE A 678 -4.71 -22.22 25.31
C PHE A 678 -3.70 -21.25 24.66
N CYS A 679 -4.17 -20.08 24.24
CA CYS A 679 -3.36 -18.96 23.79
C CYS A 679 -4.17 -17.67 23.85
N TRP A 680 -3.66 -16.64 24.53
CA TRP A 680 -4.28 -15.31 24.50
C TRP A 680 -3.29 -14.19 24.80
N LEU A 681 -3.55 -13.02 24.23
CA LEU A 681 -2.80 -11.79 24.47
C LEU A 681 -3.58 -10.82 25.36
N LYS A 682 -2.87 -10.14 26.26
CA LYS A 682 -3.35 -8.98 27.02
C LYS A 682 -2.28 -7.90 27.09
N THR A 683 -2.69 -6.65 27.21
CA THR A 683 -1.73 -5.56 27.47
C THR A 683 -1.26 -5.61 28.92
N LYS A 684 -0.04 -5.13 29.19
CA LYS A 684 0.48 -4.97 30.56
C LYS A 684 -0.45 -4.10 31.41
N LYS A 685 -1.03 -3.06 30.82
CA LYS A 685 -2.07 -2.23 31.46
C LYS A 685 -3.29 -3.07 31.87
N THR A 686 -3.82 -3.91 30.98
CA THR A 686 -4.95 -4.78 31.34
C THR A 686 -4.55 -5.77 32.43
N PHE A 687 -3.36 -6.37 32.35
CA PHE A 687 -2.86 -7.27 33.39
C PHE A 687 -2.81 -6.58 34.77
N HIS A 688 -2.27 -5.37 34.88
CA HIS A 688 -2.24 -4.64 36.15
C HIS A 688 -3.62 -4.34 36.73
N GLN A 689 -4.64 -4.20 35.89
CA GLN A 689 -6.01 -3.96 36.35
C GLN A 689 -6.73 -5.24 36.78
N VAL A 690 -6.45 -6.38 36.14
CA VAL A 690 -7.12 -7.67 36.41
C VAL A 690 -6.41 -8.47 37.51
N GLY A 691 -5.07 -8.40 37.55
CA GLY A 691 -4.22 -9.17 38.44
C GLY A 691 -3.82 -10.54 37.90
N TYR A 692 -3.25 -11.36 38.78
CA TYR A 692 -2.79 -12.72 38.50
C TYR A 692 -3.96 -13.71 38.28
N LEU A 693 -3.67 -14.87 37.69
CA LEU A 693 -4.62 -15.99 37.65
C LEU A 693 -4.90 -16.48 39.08
N ASP A 694 -6.13 -16.91 39.36
CA ASP A 694 -6.54 -17.32 40.71
C ASP A 694 -5.98 -18.71 41.03
N HIS A 695 -5.22 -18.83 42.12
CA HIS A 695 -4.56 -20.07 42.50
C HIS A 695 -5.52 -21.09 43.14
N ARG A 696 -6.75 -20.69 43.51
CA ARG A 696 -7.75 -21.58 44.12
C ARG A 696 -8.16 -22.75 43.22
N PHE A 697 -8.01 -22.61 41.90
CA PHE A 697 -8.31 -23.67 40.93
C PHE A 697 -7.22 -24.78 40.87
N GLY A 698 -6.20 -24.71 41.73
CA GLY A 698 -5.24 -25.80 41.91
C GLY A 698 -4.58 -26.23 40.60
N ARG A 699 -4.81 -27.49 40.19
CA ARG A 699 -4.17 -28.11 39.01
C ARG A 699 -4.65 -27.57 37.66
N GLY A 700 -5.74 -26.79 37.61
CA GLY A 700 -6.31 -26.16 36.40
C GLY A 700 -7.81 -26.44 36.24
N LEU A 701 -8.41 -25.92 35.16
CA LEU A 701 -9.87 -25.79 34.92
C LEU A 701 -10.49 -24.61 35.69
N PHE A 702 -11.30 -23.81 34.98
CA PHE A 702 -12.04 -22.63 35.46
C PHE A 702 -11.22 -21.38 35.80
N GLU A 703 -9.89 -21.43 35.78
CA GLU A 703 -9.06 -20.22 35.95
C GLU A 703 -9.21 -19.23 34.79
N ASP A 704 -9.53 -19.72 33.60
CA ASP A 704 -9.79 -18.93 32.41
C ASP A 704 -11.21 -18.36 32.38
N ASP A 705 -12.22 -19.15 32.79
CA ASP A 705 -13.57 -18.66 33.08
C ASP A 705 -13.52 -17.51 34.11
N ASP A 706 -12.80 -17.70 35.22
CA ASP A 706 -12.60 -16.68 36.26
C ASP A 706 -11.97 -15.40 35.72
N TYR A 707 -10.88 -15.54 34.98
CA TYR A 707 -10.17 -14.40 34.42
C TYR A 707 -11.05 -13.63 33.44
N CYS A 708 -11.85 -14.34 32.64
CA CYS A 708 -12.83 -13.74 31.73
C CYS A 708 -13.90 -12.94 32.48
N VAL A 709 -14.44 -13.45 33.60
CA VAL A 709 -15.39 -12.69 34.44
C VAL A 709 -14.73 -11.41 34.96
N ARG A 710 -13.51 -11.48 35.50
CA ARG A 710 -12.79 -10.30 35.99
C ARG A 710 -12.53 -9.26 34.91
N VAL A 711 -12.17 -9.68 33.71
CA VAL A 711 -11.98 -8.78 32.56
C VAL A 711 -13.29 -8.07 32.21
N ARG A 712 -14.41 -8.80 32.17
CA ARG A 712 -15.73 -8.21 31.87
C ARG A 712 -16.21 -7.27 32.97
N ASN A 713 -15.94 -7.55 34.25
CA ASN A 713 -16.27 -6.67 35.36
C ASN A 713 -15.52 -5.32 35.30
N LEU A 714 -14.43 -5.22 34.53
CA LEU A 714 -13.76 -3.96 34.21
C LEU A 714 -14.38 -3.23 33.00
N GLY A 715 -15.51 -3.71 32.47
CA GLY A 715 -16.14 -3.18 31.25
C GLY A 715 -15.35 -3.46 29.97
N LYS A 716 -14.45 -4.45 29.99
CA LYS A 716 -13.61 -4.79 28.83
C LYS A 716 -14.13 -5.98 28.06
N LYS A 717 -13.86 -5.96 26.75
CA LYS A 717 -14.24 -7.00 25.79
C LYS A 717 -13.26 -8.15 25.79
N ILE A 718 -13.77 -9.34 25.54
CA ILE A 718 -13.02 -10.55 25.25
C ILE A 718 -13.24 -10.83 23.77
N VAL A 719 -12.15 -10.94 23.00
CA VAL A 719 -12.25 -10.97 21.53
C VAL A 719 -11.53 -12.19 20.96
N LEU A 720 -12.23 -12.94 20.12
CA LEU A 720 -11.65 -13.94 19.23
C LEU A 720 -11.30 -13.27 17.90
N VAL A 721 -10.07 -13.47 17.40
CA VAL A 721 -9.63 -12.96 16.10
C VAL A 721 -9.47 -14.11 15.11
N GLU A 722 -9.96 -13.91 13.90
CA GLU A 722 -10.06 -14.97 12.89
C GLU A 722 -8.92 -14.94 11.87
N ASP A 723 -8.11 -13.89 11.89
CA ASP A 723 -6.91 -13.75 11.06
C ASP A 723 -5.61 -14.12 11.79
N ILE A 724 -5.75 -14.88 12.88
CA ILE A 724 -4.67 -15.56 13.58
C ILE A 724 -5.08 -17.02 13.80
N PHE A 725 -4.28 -17.94 13.27
CA PHE A 725 -4.48 -19.37 13.46
C PHE A 725 -3.31 -19.98 14.25
N ILE A 726 -3.63 -20.76 15.29
CA ILE A 726 -2.64 -21.56 16.03
C ILE A 726 -3.12 -23.00 16.05
N HIS A 727 -2.27 -23.93 15.61
CA HIS A 727 -2.56 -25.34 15.74
C HIS A 727 -2.43 -25.74 17.21
N HIS A 728 -3.45 -26.41 17.74
CA HIS A 728 -3.48 -26.94 19.09
C HIS A 728 -3.65 -28.44 19.00
N TYR A 729 -2.69 -29.20 19.54
CA TYR A 729 -2.73 -30.66 19.53
C TYR A 729 -3.83 -31.18 20.46
N GLY A 730 -4.07 -30.46 21.56
CA GLY A 730 -5.17 -30.68 22.49
C GLY A 730 -5.05 -31.96 23.31
N GLY A 731 -5.22 -31.84 24.62
CA GLY A 731 -5.44 -32.98 25.51
C GLY A 731 -4.30 -33.98 25.63
N LYS A 732 -3.07 -33.56 25.36
CA LYS A 732 -1.86 -34.36 25.61
C LYS A 732 -1.33 -34.21 27.04
N THR A 733 -1.72 -33.15 27.75
CA THR A 733 -1.35 -32.87 29.15
C THR A 733 -2.40 -33.33 30.17
N THR A 734 -3.69 -33.44 29.79
CA THR A 734 -4.79 -33.81 30.69
C THR A 734 -5.57 -34.99 30.12
N LYS A 735 -5.70 -36.09 30.89
CA LYS A 735 -6.54 -37.24 30.51
C LYS A 735 -8.00 -36.97 30.89
N TRP A 736 -8.76 -36.41 29.95
CA TRP A 736 -10.15 -35.91 30.13
C TRP A 736 -11.20 -36.96 30.53
N HIS A 737 -10.88 -38.25 30.51
CA HIS A 737 -11.82 -39.35 30.79
C HIS A 737 -11.48 -40.12 32.07
N THR A 738 -10.75 -39.50 33.00
CA THR A 738 -10.38 -40.12 34.26
C THR A 738 -11.31 -39.69 35.40
N PRO A 739 -11.61 -40.56 36.39
CA PRO A 739 -12.36 -40.16 37.58
C PRO A 739 -11.74 -38.96 38.30
N GLU A 740 -10.42 -38.85 38.31
CA GLU A 740 -9.67 -37.74 38.89
C GLU A 740 -9.95 -36.42 38.16
N TYR A 741 -10.05 -36.45 36.82
CA TYR A 741 -10.44 -35.28 36.03
C TYR A 741 -11.86 -34.83 36.36
N GLN A 742 -12.82 -35.77 36.40
CA GLN A 742 -14.21 -35.44 36.69
C GLN A 742 -14.38 -34.85 38.09
N LYS A 743 -13.64 -35.38 39.08
CA LYS A 743 -13.60 -34.83 40.43
C LYS A 743 -13.02 -33.42 40.43
N LEU A 744 -11.85 -33.20 39.81
CA LEU A 744 -11.23 -31.88 39.71
C LEU A 744 -12.15 -30.87 39.03
N PHE A 745 -12.81 -31.27 37.94
CA PHE A 745 -13.77 -30.44 37.23
C PHE A 745 -14.93 -30.02 38.13
N ASN A 746 -15.55 -30.97 38.84
CA ASN A 746 -16.68 -30.69 39.74
C ASN A 746 -16.26 -29.80 40.92
N ASP A 747 -15.10 -30.07 41.53
CA ASP A 747 -14.56 -29.29 42.64
C ASP A 747 -14.28 -27.83 42.21
N ASN A 748 -13.60 -27.64 41.07
CA ASN A 748 -13.28 -26.31 40.56
C ASN A 748 -14.49 -25.55 40.01
N LYS A 749 -15.46 -26.27 39.44
CA LYS A 749 -16.76 -25.69 39.07
C LYS A 749 -17.42 -25.08 40.30
N LYS A 750 -17.47 -25.82 41.42
CA LYS A 750 -18.05 -25.32 42.67
C LYS A 750 -17.32 -24.08 43.17
N ILE A 751 -15.99 -24.06 43.15
CA ILE A 751 -15.19 -22.88 43.51
C ILE A 751 -15.55 -21.67 42.64
N PHE A 752 -15.70 -21.87 41.32
CA PHE A 752 -16.10 -20.81 40.40
C PHE A 752 -17.52 -20.29 40.70
N GLU A 753 -18.49 -21.20 40.83
CA GLU A 753 -19.89 -20.85 41.08
C GLU A 753 -20.05 -20.14 42.44
N ASP A 754 -19.38 -20.63 43.49
CA ASP A 754 -19.39 -20.03 44.82
C ASP A 754 -18.72 -18.64 44.83
N LYS A 755 -17.61 -18.46 44.08
CA LYS A 755 -16.90 -17.17 43.97
C LYS A 755 -17.76 -16.08 43.32
N TRP A 756 -18.52 -16.44 42.29
CA TRP A 756 -19.21 -15.47 41.44
C TRP A 756 -20.72 -15.40 41.67
N GLY A 757 -21.30 -16.34 42.43
CA GLY A 757 -22.75 -16.43 42.62
C GLY A 757 -23.51 -16.70 41.31
N ILE A 758 -22.86 -17.32 40.32
CA ILE A 758 -23.45 -17.65 39.01
C ILE A 758 -23.29 -19.14 38.73
N LYS A 759 -24.27 -19.72 38.04
CA LYS A 759 -24.18 -21.09 37.53
C LYS A 759 -23.25 -21.13 36.31
N TRP A 760 -22.33 -22.07 36.26
CA TRP A 760 -21.45 -22.23 35.11
C TRP A 760 -22.18 -22.87 33.94
N GLU A 761 -21.99 -22.28 32.75
CA GLU A 761 -22.53 -22.78 31.50
C GLU A 761 -21.42 -23.38 30.63
N PRO A 762 -21.66 -24.59 30.04
CA PRO A 762 -20.75 -25.19 29.08
C PRO A 762 -20.52 -24.29 27.87
N ASN A 763 -19.28 -24.31 27.37
CA ASN A 763 -18.93 -23.68 26.11
C ASN A 763 -19.69 -24.31 24.95
N LYS A 764 -19.90 -23.53 23.87
CA LYS A 764 -20.57 -23.99 22.66
C LYS A 764 -19.64 -23.85 21.47
N TYR A 765 -19.82 -24.72 20.48
CA TYR A 765 -19.21 -24.53 19.18
C TYR A 765 -19.98 -23.51 18.35
N ARG A 766 -19.29 -22.88 17.41
CA ARG A 766 -19.95 -22.06 16.39
C ARG A 766 -20.85 -22.93 15.51
N LYS A 767 -21.94 -22.35 14.99
CA LYS A 767 -22.84 -23.05 14.07
C LYS A 767 -22.06 -23.60 12.87
N GLY A 768 -22.18 -24.90 12.61
CA GLY A 768 -21.50 -25.58 11.50
C GLY A 768 -20.08 -26.05 11.79
N VAL A 769 -19.55 -25.85 13.00
CA VAL A 769 -18.24 -26.38 13.43
C VAL A 769 -18.45 -27.63 14.27
N LEU A 770 -18.34 -28.83 13.66
CA LEU A 770 -18.27 -30.14 14.31
C LEU A 770 -17.64 -31.16 13.37
#